data_AF-A0A353GKH1-F1
#
_entry.id   AF-A0A353GKH1-F1
#
_cell.length_a   1.000
_cell.length_b   1.000
_cell.length_c   1.000
_cell.angle_alpha   90.00
_cell.angle_beta   90.00
_cell.angle_gamma   90.00
#
_symmetry.space_group_name_H-M   'P 1'
#
loop_
_entity.id
_entity.type
_entity.pdbx_description
1 polymer ?
#
loop_
_entity_poly.entity_id
_entity_poly.type
_entity_poly.pdbx_seq_one_letter_code
_entity_poly.pdbx_strand_id
1 'polypeptide(L)'
;MPPVFSAFFITVFVLFVLAVLILPSIRIIGPTEVGLLIKRFSFKKLDEENVIALDGAAGYQADLLMPGWRWAFWIVYNVEKHPWVQVPAGEIGVVIAQVGHSLPIGAKSAIYKKEFQNFQDLRSFLKLDGQKGVQRPVLPPGTLVPIHPVAFLVITRQKVYGLPVSPQLRYEKAKTGTLRPESFGLVPRQLEIVRIEPEMRDANNMLDQIGIVTTFEGDPLPSGDIAGRLGGFADLASLEGTGNCDDASQIEVLLGCKNHLHNNYQDFQAFLDNGGHIGLQHDPLLYGAFALNPFLISVEMVPMLVVRQGEVAIIKAYVGLVTQDTSGSEFKFGSLVRPGHRGIWQEPLRTGKYPINPRCYQAELVPTAILTLNWSDAVSKAHNLDAQLQHIVAKSREGFVFKLELQVQIHVPDTKAPRVISMVGTMQNLVSEVLQAAVGNHFRDKLQSLPAVRFIETRQDVQVEAFAHISHQLEEYQVETKGVYIQDVVLPAELVAVLTSREIANQEIQTFQKQKSAQDQRVDMERAKGTADMQAELAKSKVNVDIKSNNATARKAEADGEACYIQQTGAAKGAEVEAVGMARAKAYKAQVDALGQGPTTFVNTMTALAEKGVKFVPDILVAGGNGGVIDGLAAQLMKMFKEKIDTNITKPE
;
A
#
# COMPACT_ATOMS: atom_id res chain seq x y z
N MET A 1 36.08 87.62 -75.22
CA MET A 1 35.48 86.56 -74.38
C MET A 1 35.23 85.35 -75.26
N PRO A 2 36.14 84.36 -75.37
CA PRO A 2 35.70 82.94 -75.22
C PRO A 2 36.87 81.91 -75.12
N PRO A 3 37.26 81.41 -73.94
CA PRO A 3 37.27 79.93 -73.81
C PRO A 3 36.97 79.42 -72.39
N VAL A 4 36.89 80.33 -71.41
CA VAL A 4 36.72 79.97 -69.99
C VAL A 4 35.29 79.49 -69.73
N PHE A 5 34.29 80.06 -70.39
CA PHE A 5 32.89 79.63 -70.27
C PHE A 5 32.65 78.24 -70.86
N SER A 6 33.19 77.94 -72.05
CA SER A 6 33.05 76.60 -72.66
C SER A 6 33.79 75.53 -71.84
N ALA A 7 34.99 75.83 -71.35
CA ALA A 7 35.72 74.93 -70.46
C ALA A 7 34.95 74.68 -69.15
N PHE A 8 34.36 75.71 -68.55
CA PHE A 8 33.55 75.58 -67.33
C PHE A 8 32.33 74.68 -67.54
N PHE A 9 31.54 74.88 -68.62
CA PHE A 9 30.39 74.03 -68.92
C PHE A 9 30.79 72.58 -69.21
N ILE A 10 31.90 72.35 -69.92
CA ILE A 10 32.42 70.99 -70.15
C ILE A 10 32.84 70.35 -68.83
N THR A 11 33.52 71.10 -67.95
CA THR A 11 33.97 70.57 -66.64
C THR A 11 32.78 70.24 -65.74
N VAL A 12 31.76 71.11 -65.70
CA VAL A 12 30.50 70.88 -64.96
C VAL A 12 29.73 69.70 -65.54
N PHE A 13 29.67 69.56 -66.87
CA PHE A 13 29.03 68.43 -67.53
C PHE A 13 29.76 67.12 -67.23
N VAL A 14 31.10 67.11 -67.28
CA VAL A 14 31.91 65.94 -66.92
C VAL A 14 31.72 65.58 -65.45
N LEU A 15 31.74 66.57 -64.54
CA LEU A 15 31.46 66.35 -63.11
C LEU A 15 30.04 65.83 -62.88
N PHE A 16 29.05 66.33 -63.62
CA PHE A 16 27.66 65.86 -63.56
C PHE A 16 27.54 64.42 -64.04
N VAL A 17 28.14 64.08 -65.19
CA VAL A 17 28.18 62.70 -65.70
C VAL A 17 28.91 61.78 -64.71
N LEU A 18 30.04 62.22 -64.16
CA LEU A 18 30.79 61.47 -63.15
C LEU A 18 29.95 61.27 -61.88
N ALA A 19 29.22 62.29 -61.44
CA ALA A 19 28.31 62.20 -60.29
C ALA A 19 27.14 61.24 -60.56
N VAL A 20 26.53 61.30 -61.75
CA VAL A 20 25.46 60.37 -62.18
C VAL A 20 25.97 58.93 -62.29
N LEU A 21 27.25 58.72 -62.60
CA LEU A 21 27.85 57.38 -62.63
C LEU A 21 28.26 56.88 -61.24
N ILE A 22 28.82 57.73 -60.39
CA ILE A 22 29.41 57.35 -59.10
C ILE A 22 28.39 57.32 -57.96
N LEU A 23 27.54 58.35 -57.81
CA LEU A 23 26.60 58.46 -56.68
C LEU A 23 25.65 57.24 -56.57
N PRO A 24 24.95 56.80 -57.62
CA PRO A 24 24.11 55.59 -57.56
C PRO A 24 24.89 54.28 -57.45
N SER A 25 26.21 54.29 -57.69
CA SER A 25 27.08 53.12 -57.51
C SER A 25 27.50 52.89 -56.05
N ILE A 26 27.33 53.88 -55.20
CA ILE A 26 27.61 53.77 -53.77
C ILE A 26 26.38 53.15 -53.09
N ARG A 27 26.57 52.03 -52.40
CA ARG A 27 25.51 51.32 -51.67
C ARG A 27 25.89 51.19 -50.20
N ILE A 28 24.96 51.60 -49.33
CA ILE A 28 25.05 51.38 -47.89
C ILE A 28 24.22 50.16 -47.57
N ILE A 29 24.86 49.12 -47.04
CA ILE A 29 24.21 47.88 -46.63
C ILE A 29 24.05 47.93 -45.11
N GLY A 30 22.84 47.64 -44.64
CA GLY A 30 22.52 47.67 -43.22
C GLY A 30 23.39 46.70 -42.40
N PRO A 31 23.53 46.92 -41.09
CA PRO A 31 24.37 46.11 -40.22
C PRO A 31 23.94 44.63 -40.14
N THR A 32 22.66 44.33 -40.43
CA THR A 32 22.09 42.98 -40.44
C THR A 32 21.54 42.60 -41.82
N GLU A 33 22.15 43.15 -42.88
CA GLU A 33 21.77 42.89 -44.26
C GLU A 33 22.96 42.40 -45.07
N VAL A 34 22.70 41.57 -46.08
CA VAL A 34 23.64 41.23 -47.15
C VAL A 34 23.15 41.84 -48.46
N GLY A 35 24.09 42.37 -49.24
CA GLY A 35 23.82 42.80 -50.61
C GLY A 35 24.07 41.66 -51.59
N LEU A 36 23.01 41.14 -52.20
CA LEU A 36 23.08 40.20 -53.31
C LEU A 36 23.43 40.96 -54.60
N LEU A 37 24.57 40.63 -55.19
CA LEU A 37 25.00 41.19 -56.48
C LEU A 37 24.37 40.42 -57.64
N ILE A 38 23.74 41.14 -58.56
CA ILE A 38 23.21 40.60 -59.81
C ILE A 38 23.91 41.32 -60.95
N LYS A 39 24.67 40.58 -61.77
CA LYS A 39 25.37 41.14 -62.92
C LYS A 39 24.47 41.16 -64.15
N ARG A 40 24.22 42.35 -64.71
CA ARG A 40 23.29 42.57 -65.85
C ARG A 40 23.90 42.19 -67.20
N PHE A 41 25.19 42.44 -67.37
CA PHE A 41 25.89 42.22 -68.63
C PHE A 41 27.17 41.42 -68.41
N SER A 42 27.35 40.33 -69.16
CA SER A 42 28.60 39.57 -69.21
C SER A 42 28.75 38.89 -70.56
N PHE A 43 29.99 38.75 -71.03
CA PHE A 43 30.32 37.97 -72.23
C PHE A 43 30.35 36.46 -71.95
N LYS A 44 30.38 36.06 -70.68
CA LYS A 44 30.29 34.66 -70.25
C LYS A 44 28.84 34.30 -69.95
N LYS A 45 28.34 33.23 -70.57
CA LYS A 45 27.02 32.67 -70.30
C LYS A 45 27.03 31.85 -69.02
N LEU A 46 25.90 31.83 -68.34
CA LEU A 46 25.66 30.97 -67.20
C LEU A 46 25.47 29.53 -67.70
N ASP A 47 25.99 28.57 -66.94
CA ASP A 47 25.78 27.15 -67.20
C ASP A 47 24.30 26.80 -66.95
N GLU A 48 23.66 26.00 -67.82
CA GLU A 48 22.20 25.80 -67.82
C GLU A 48 21.69 25.13 -66.52
N GLU A 49 22.54 24.38 -65.83
CA GLU A 49 22.20 23.69 -64.58
C GLU A 49 22.39 24.56 -63.32
N ASN A 50 23.11 25.68 -63.41
CA ASN A 50 23.52 26.48 -62.27
C ASN A 50 22.82 27.84 -62.24
N VAL A 51 22.13 28.15 -61.14
CA VAL A 51 21.40 29.42 -60.97
C VAL A 51 22.34 30.57 -60.55
N ILE A 52 23.56 30.24 -60.11
CA ILE A 52 24.53 31.17 -59.55
C ILE A 52 25.75 31.24 -60.46
N ALA A 53 26.13 32.46 -60.82
CA ALA A 53 27.29 32.76 -61.63
C ALA A 53 28.58 32.60 -60.82
N LEU A 54 29.36 31.60 -61.18
CA LEU A 54 30.76 31.46 -60.79
C LEU A 54 31.62 32.26 -61.77
N ASP A 55 32.61 33.00 -61.27
CA ASP A 55 33.61 33.74 -62.07
C ASP A 55 33.09 34.84 -63.00
N GLY A 56 32.06 35.57 -62.55
CA GLY A 56 31.64 36.82 -63.19
C GLY A 56 30.76 36.65 -64.44
N ALA A 57 30.12 35.50 -64.62
CA ALA A 57 29.06 35.31 -65.61
C ALA A 57 27.83 36.20 -65.29
N ALA A 58 26.91 36.34 -66.26
CA ALA A 58 25.69 37.11 -66.04
C ALA A 58 24.75 36.38 -65.07
N GLY A 59 24.05 37.12 -64.18
CA GLY A 59 23.14 36.54 -63.16
C GLY A 59 23.59 36.80 -61.71
N TYR A 60 23.01 36.04 -60.78
CA TYR A 60 23.31 36.12 -59.35
C TYR A 60 24.77 35.74 -59.09
N GLN A 61 25.55 36.64 -58.49
CA GLN A 61 26.96 36.38 -58.19
C GLN A 61 27.11 35.60 -56.89
N ALA A 62 28.13 34.75 -56.79
CA ALA A 62 28.42 34.00 -55.56
C ALA A 62 28.89 34.88 -54.39
N ASP A 63 29.53 36.01 -54.67
CA ASP A 63 30.04 36.92 -53.63
C ASP A 63 28.92 37.84 -53.14
N LEU A 64 28.80 37.97 -51.82
CA LEU A 64 27.89 38.89 -51.17
C LEU A 64 28.62 40.17 -50.76
N LEU A 65 27.93 41.30 -50.87
CA LEU A 65 28.38 42.53 -50.25
C LEU A 65 28.03 42.49 -48.76
N MET A 66 29.07 42.41 -47.93
CA MET A 66 28.96 42.49 -46.48
C MET A 66 28.54 43.91 -46.01
N PRO A 67 27.95 44.06 -44.81
CA PRO A 67 27.52 45.33 -44.26
C PRO A 67 28.54 46.47 -44.37
N GLY A 68 28.02 47.69 -44.44
CA GLY A 68 28.80 48.92 -44.50
C GLY A 68 28.78 49.59 -45.88
N TRP A 69 29.77 50.45 -46.10
CA TRP A 69 29.93 51.20 -47.35
C TRP A 69 30.56 50.30 -48.42
N ARG A 70 29.82 50.07 -49.51
CA ARG A 70 30.25 49.21 -50.62
C ARG A 70 30.05 49.92 -51.95
N TRP A 71 30.94 49.63 -52.89
CA TRP A 71 30.86 50.16 -54.25
C TRP A 71 30.44 49.04 -55.21
N ALA A 72 29.38 49.28 -55.98
CA ALA A 72 28.93 48.39 -57.04
C ALA A 72 28.38 49.24 -58.20
N PHE A 73 29.04 49.17 -59.36
CA PHE A 73 28.70 50.00 -60.50
C PHE A 73 27.28 49.71 -61.03
N TRP A 74 26.34 50.63 -60.82
CA TRP A 74 24.89 50.38 -60.98
C TRP A 74 24.44 50.01 -62.40
N ILE A 75 25.21 50.39 -63.42
CA ILE A 75 24.94 50.04 -64.82
C ILE A 75 25.21 48.55 -65.06
N VAL A 76 26.27 48.02 -64.44
CA VAL A 76 26.69 46.61 -64.62
C VAL A 76 26.05 45.71 -63.56
N TYR A 77 25.87 46.20 -62.35
CA TYR A 77 25.40 45.44 -61.19
C TYR A 77 24.11 46.03 -60.62
N ASN A 78 23.12 45.16 -60.39
CA ASN A 78 22.02 45.45 -59.49
C ASN A 78 22.33 44.86 -58.11
N VAL A 79 22.02 45.58 -57.04
CA VAL A 79 22.27 45.13 -55.66
C VAL A 79 20.94 45.06 -54.93
N GLU A 80 20.54 43.85 -54.57
CA GLU A 80 19.34 43.60 -53.77
C GLU A 80 19.73 43.35 -52.32
N LYS A 81 18.99 43.93 -51.38
CA LYS A 81 19.28 43.80 -49.94
C LYS A 81 18.43 42.69 -49.36
N HIS A 82 19.06 41.78 -48.62
CA HIS A 82 18.38 40.73 -47.89
C HIS A 82 18.80 40.73 -46.42
N PRO A 83 17.89 40.45 -45.48
CA PRO A 83 18.26 40.34 -44.08
C PRO A 83 19.18 39.13 -43.86
N TRP A 84 20.08 39.25 -42.88
CA TRP A 84 20.84 38.12 -42.38
C TRP A 84 19.90 37.06 -41.81
N VAL A 85 20.35 35.81 -41.89
CA VAL A 85 19.62 34.71 -41.28
C VAL A 85 19.80 34.82 -39.79
N GLN A 86 18.69 35.08 -39.11
CA GLN A 86 18.62 35.11 -37.66
C GLN A 86 17.73 33.98 -37.19
N VAL A 87 18.30 33.07 -36.39
CA VAL A 87 17.59 32.02 -35.68
C VAL A 87 17.34 32.51 -34.25
N PRO A 88 16.09 32.83 -33.86
CA PRO A 88 15.73 33.17 -32.50
C PRO A 88 16.19 32.12 -31.47
N ALA A 89 16.28 32.54 -30.20
CA ALA A 89 16.52 31.60 -29.11
C ALA A 89 15.33 30.64 -28.96
N GLY A 90 15.61 29.34 -28.78
CA GLY A 90 14.57 28.32 -28.59
C GLY A 90 14.07 27.64 -29.88
N GLU A 91 14.46 28.12 -31.06
CA GLU A 91 14.18 27.47 -32.35
C GLU A 91 15.47 27.11 -33.09
N ILE A 92 15.33 26.23 -34.07
CA ILE A 92 16.41 25.81 -34.97
C ILE A 92 16.18 26.36 -36.37
N GLY A 93 17.27 26.54 -37.13
CA GLY A 93 17.20 26.91 -38.55
C GLY A 93 17.53 25.71 -39.44
N VAL A 94 16.57 25.20 -40.20
CA VAL A 94 16.81 24.11 -41.16
C VAL A 94 17.28 24.70 -42.48
N VAL A 95 18.41 24.21 -43.00
CA VAL A 95 19.02 24.70 -44.24
C VAL A 95 18.69 23.78 -45.41
N ILE A 96 18.18 24.34 -46.50
CA ILE A 96 17.96 23.65 -47.77
C ILE A 96 18.82 24.32 -48.84
N ALA A 97 19.76 23.58 -49.43
CA ALA A 97 20.56 24.07 -50.54
C ALA A 97 19.77 23.96 -51.85
N GLN A 98 19.73 25.03 -52.63
CA GLN A 98 19.12 25.09 -53.96
C GLN A 98 20.15 24.88 -55.07
N VAL A 99 21.44 24.86 -54.72
CA VAL A 99 22.59 24.76 -55.64
C VAL A 99 23.54 23.66 -55.18
N GLY A 100 24.42 23.23 -56.09
CA GLY A 100 25.34 22.13 -55.87
C GLY A 100 24.94 20.88 -56.65
N HIS A 101 25.69 19.80 -56.45
CA HIS A 101 25.46 18.53 -57.13
C HIS A 101 24.10 17.91 -56.74
N SER A 102 23.55 17.11 -57.63
CA SER A 102 22.34 16.34 -57.33
C SER A 102 22.60 15.33 -56.21
N LEU A 103 21.58 15.09 -55.38
CA LEU A 103 21.65 14.03 -54.36
C LEU A 103 21.86 12.67 -55.04
N PRO A 104 22.66 11.78 -54.42
CA PRO A 104 22.77 10.41 -54.89
C PRO A 104 21.40 9.72 -54.80
N ILE A 105 21.19 8.73 -55.68
CA ILE A 105 19.93 7.98 -55.75
C ILE A 105 19.67 7.32 -54.39
N GLY A 106 18.50 7.56 -53.82
CA GLY A 106 18.07 7.02 -52.52
C GLY A 106 18.37 7.90 -51.30
N ALA A 107 19.24 8.91 -51.42
CA ALA A 107 19.50 9.85 -50.32
C ALA A 107 18.40 10.91 -50.21
N LYS A 108 18.06 11.29 -48.97
CA LYS A 108 17.06 12.31 -48.66
C LYS A 108 17.68 13.63 -48.19
N SER A 109 18.92 13.59 -47.70
CA SER A 109 19.71 14.77 -47.36
C SER A 109 21.09 14.77 -47.99
N ALA A 110 21.66 15.96 -48.06
CA ALA A 110 23.00 16.21 -48.55
C ALA A 110 24.06 15.79 -47.53
N ILE A 111 25.15 15.22 -48.05
CA ILE A 111 26.34 14.90 -47.26
C ILE A 111 26.94 16.19 -46.71
N TYR A 112 27.20 16.21 -45.40
CA TYR A 112 27.80 17.35 -44.73
C TYR A 112 29.31 17.14 -44.55
N LYS A 113 30.08 18.19 -44.85
CA LYS A 113 31.53 18.26 -44.63
C LYS A 113 31.82 19.39 -43.62
N LYS A 114 32.75 19.18 -42.70
CA LYS A 114 33.03 20.13 -41.59
C LYS A 114 33.49 21.50 -42.10
N GLU A 115 34.08 21.55 -43.29
CA GLU A 115 34.54 22.75 -43.99
C GLU A 115 33.38 23.69 -44.38
N PHE A 116 32.14 23.18 -44.48
CA PHE A 116 30.97 23.99 -44.80
C PHE A 116 30.56 24.93 -43.66
N GLN A 117 30.92 24.60 -42.41
CA GLN A 117 30.57 25.36 -41.20
C GLN A 117 29.06 25.71 -41.18
N ASN A 118 28.71 27.00 -41.11
CA ASN A 118 27.32 27.50 -41.13
C ASN A 118 26.87 27.98 -42.52
N PHE A 119 27.44 27.42 -43.60
CA PHE A 119 27.09 27.74 -44.99
C PHE A 119 27.28 29.22 -45.39
N GLN A 120 28.25 29.91 -44.77
CA GLN A 120 28.54 31.32 -45.04
C GLN A 120 29.28 31.53 -46.36
N ASP A 121 30.18 30.62 -46.72
CA ASP A 121 30.97 30.70 -47.94
C ASP A 121 30.45 29.73 -49.01
N LEU A 122 29.71 30.31 -49.97
CA LEU A 122 29.16 29.57 -51.10
C LEU A 122 30.25 29.01 -52.04
N ARG A 123 31.37 29.71 -52.22
CA ARG A 123 32.43 29.24 -53.12
C ARG A 123 33.07 27.99 -52.56
N SER A 124 33.35 27.97 -51.25
CA SER A 124 33.88 26.79 -50.58
C SER A 124 32.88 25.63 -50.60
N PHE A 125 31.58 25.90 -50.41
CA PHE A 125 30.53 24.89 -50.53
C PHE A 125 30.52 24.22 -51.92
N LEU A 126 30.55 25.01 -52.99
CA LEU A 126 30.51 24.47 -54.36
C LEU A 126 31.83 23.79 -54.77
N LYS A 127 32.98 24.30 -54.34
CA LYS A 127 34.30 23.69 -54.62
C LYS A 127 34.51 22.34 -53.94
N LEU A 128 33.87 22.13 -52.79
CA LEU A 128 33.98 20.91 -51.99
C LEU A 128 32.77 19.98 -52.23
N ASP A 129 32.23 19.96 -53.45
CA ASP A 129 31.14 19.08 -53.89
C ASP A 129 29.87 19.17 -53.04
N GLY A 130 29.50 20.38 -52.61
CA GLY A 130 28.24 20.63 -51.92
C GLY A 130 27.04 20.13 -52.74
N GLN A 131 26.04 19.55 -52.07
CA GLN A 131 24.88 18.92 -52.70
C GLN A 131 23.60 19.72 -52.45
N LYS A 132 22.73 19.75 -53.46
CA LYS A 132 21.39 20.37 -53.36
C LYS A 132 20.47 19.53 -52.48
N GLY A 133 19.47 20.14 -51.85
CA GLY A 133 18.50 19.49 -50.95
C GLY A 133 18.68 19.85 -49.48
N VAL A 134 17.96 19.13 -48.61
CA VAL A 134 18.02 19.33 -47.16
C VAL A 134 19.42 19.03 -46.65
N GLN A 135 20.01 19.97 -45.91
CA GLN A 135 21.30 19.76 -45.26
C GLN A 135 21.11 19.06 -43.91
N ARG A 136 22.06 18.20 -43.55
CA ARG A 136 22.02 17.44 -42.29
C ARG A 136 22.06 18.32 -41.03
N PRO A 137 23.08 19.19 -40.85
CA PRO A 137 23.13 20.04 -39.67
C PRO A 137 22.09 21.15 -39.73
N VAL A 138 21.59 21.50 -38.55
CA VAL A 138 20.72 22.66 -38.35
C VAL A 138 21.54 23.83 -37.81
N LEU A 139 21.12 25.05 -38.12
CA LEU A 139 21.68 26.23 -37.49
C LEU A 139 21.24 26.29 -36.02
N PRO A 140 22.18 26.42 -35.07
CA PRO A 140 21.85 26.42 -33.66
C PRO A 140 21.02 27.66 -33.27
N PRO A 141 20.28 27.58 -32.15
CA PRO A 141 19.52 28.70 -31.63
C PRO A 141 20.42 29.92 -31.36
N GLY A 142 19.95 31.12 -31.67
CA GLY A 142 20.72 32.36 -31.51
C GLY A 142 21.73 32.63 -32.64
N THR A 143 21.77 31.79 -33.68
CA THR A 143 22.67 32.00 -34.83
C THR A 143 22.27 33.25 -35.61
N LEU A 144 23.26 34.10 -35.89
CA LEU A 144 23.13 35.26 -36.76
C LEU A 144 24.25 35.21 -37.82
N VAL A 145 23.90 34.81 -39.05
CA VAL A 145 24.88 34.57 -40.11
C VAL A 145 24.46 35.12 -41.47
N PRO A 146 25.41 35.66 -42.26
CA PRO A 146 25.16 36.03 -43.64
C PRO A 146 25.18 34.77 -44.51
N ILE A 147 24.00 34.32 -44.96
CA ILE A 147 23.87 33.19 -45.88
C ILE A 147 23.40 33.69 -47.24
N HIS A 148 23.90 33.07 -48.31
CA HIS A 148 23.57 33.47 -49.67
C HIS A 148 22.09 33.21 -50.01
N PRO A 149 21.28 34.26 -50.26
CA PRO A 149 19.81 34.16 -50.26
C PRO A 149 19.25 33.35 -51.44
N VAL A 150 19.99 33.20 -52.55
CA VAL A 150 19.55 32.35 -53.68
C VAL A 150 20.09 30.93 -53.55
N ALA A 151 21.20 30.73 -52.84
CA ALA A 151 21.84 29.42 -52.78
C ALA A 151 21.19 28.54 -51.73
N PHE A 152 20.75 29.14 -50.62
CA PHE A 152 20.18 28.42 -49.49
C PHE A 152 18.85 29.05 -49.09
N LEU A 153 17.91 28.18 -48.74
CA LEU A 153 16.70 28.55 -48.01
C LEU A 153 16.91 28.15 -46.56
N VAL A 154 16.67 29.06 -45.62
CA VAL A 154 16.71 28.74 -44.20
C VAL A 154 15.31 28.85 -43.63
N ILE A 155 14.77 27.73 -43.18
CA ILE A 155 13.45 27.62 -42.60
C ILE A 155 13.60 27.77 -41.08
N THR A 156 13.00 28.80 -40.51
CA THR A 156 12.81 28.92 -39.07
C THR A 156 11.32 28.93 -38.75
N ARG A 157 10.96 28.83 -37.47
CA ARG A 157 9.55 28.72 -37.04
C ARG A 157 8.68 29.86 -37.58
N GLN A 158 9.21 31.07 -37.60
CA GLN A 158 8.44 32.28 -37.91
C GLN A 158 8.42 32.62 -39.41
N LYS A 159 9.53 32.35 -40.12
CA LYS A 159 9.69 32.72 -41.53
C LYS A 159 10.77 31.89 -42.21
N VAL A 160 10.71 31.88 -43.54
CA VAL A 160 11.76 31.30 -44.39
C VAL A 160 12.61 32.41 -44.99
N TYR A 161 13.91 32.35 -44.78
CA TYR A 161 14.90 33.23 -45.38
C TYR A 161 15.31 32.72 -46.76
N GLY A 162 15.53 33.63 -47.70
CA GLY A 162 16.01 33.34 -49.04
C GLY A 162 14.97 33.55 -50.16
N LEU A 163 15.43 33.31 -51.38
CA LEU A 163 14.68 33.43 -52.62
C LEU A 163 14.50 32.04 -53.23
N PRO A 164 13.26 31.52 -53.32
CA PRO A 164 13.03 30.23 -53.95
C PRO A 164 13.32 30.31 -55.46
N VAL A 165 14.06 29.32 -55.96
CA VAL A 165 14.30 29.14 -57.40
C VAL A 165 13.14 28.37 -58.03
N SER A 166 12.55 27.41 -57.30
CA SER A 166 11.52 26.53 -57.86
C SER A 166 10.25 27.31 -58.25
N PRO A 167 9.65 27.05 -59.43
CA PRO A 167 8.45 27.77 -59.89
C PRO A 167 7.26 27.67 -58.92
N GLN A 168 7.10 26.52 -58.26
CA GLN A 168 6.03 26.27 -57.29
C GLN A 168 6.16 27.16 -56.06
N LEU A 169 7.34 27.19 -55.41
CA LEU A 169 7.56 28.03 -54.23
C LEU A 169 7.54 29.52 -54.58
N ARG A 170 7.95 29.89 -55.80
CA ARG A 170 7.79 31.27 -56.30
C ARG A 170 6.32 31.67 -56.43
N TYR A 171 5.48 30.78 -56.96
CA TYR A 171 4.05 31.03 -57.06
C TYR A 171 3.39 31.15 -55.67
N GLU A 172 3.72 30.26 -54.74
CA GLU A 172 3.23 30.35 -53.36
C GLU A 172 3.62 31.66 -52.70
N LYS A 173 4.91 32.04 -52.78
CA LYS A 173 5.41 33.31 -52.25
C LYS A 173 4.68 34.51 -52.89
N ALA A 174 4.36 34.46 -54.17
CA ALA A 174 3.61 35.52 -54.85
C ALA A 174 2.15 35.61 -54.36
N LYS A 175 1.53 34.49 -53.99
CA LYS A 175 0.16 34.42 -53.49
C LYS A 175 0.01 34.85 -52.03
N THR A 176 0.88 34.37 -51.14
CA THR A 176 0.80 34.60 -49.68
C THR A 176 1.70 35.74 -49.20
N GLY A 177 2.57 36.27 -50.07
CA GLY A 177 3.53 37.33 -49.76
C GLY A 177 4.77 36.84 -48.99
N THR A 178 4.73 35.71 -48.29
CA THR A 178 5.86 35.15 -47.53
C THR A 178 5.77 33.63 -47.44
N LEU A 179 6.92 32.96 -47.49
CA LEU A 179 7.03 31.52 -47.28
C LEU A 179 7.06 31.20 -45.78
N ARG A 180 6.33 30.15 -45.41
CA ARG A 180 6.26 29.63 -44.04
C ARG A 180 6.71 28.16 -44.01
N PRO A 181 7.03 27.59 -42.83
CA PRO A 181 7.42 26.18 -42.71
C PRO A 181 6.43 25.20 -43.35
N GLU A 182 5.14 25.51 -43.32
CA GLU A 182 4.08 24.65 -43.84
C GLU A 182 4.18 24.45 -45.36
N SER A 183 4.76 25.42 -46.10
CA SER A 183 5.06 25.27 -47.54
C SER A 183 6.05 24.14 -47.83
N PHE A 184 6.78 23.67 -46.81
CA PHE A 184 7.76 22.58 -46.89
C PHE A 184 7.27 21.32 -46.18
N GLY A 185 5.98 21.26 -45.79
CA GLY A 185 5.40 20.13 -45.07
C GLY A 185 5.79 20.05 -43.59
N LEU A 186 6.34 21.12 -43.03
CA LEU A 186 6.73 21.18 -41.62
C LEU A 186 5.66 21.90 -40.78
N VAL A 187 5.50 21.45 -39.54
CA VAL A 187 4.72 22.15 -38.52
C VAL A 187 5.66 23.06 -37.73
N PRO A 188 5.30 24.32 -37.41
CA PRO A 188 6.18 25.26 -36.69
C PRO A 188 6.74 24.74 -35.35
N ARG A 189 6.02 23.84 -34.68
CA ARG A 189 6.49 23.19 -33.44
C ARG A 189 7.70 22.26 -33.67
N GLN A 190 7.83 21.67 -34.86
CA GLN A 190 8.96 20.80 -35.21
C GLN A 190 10.29 21.57 -35.36
N LEU A 191 10.23 22.90 -35.43
CA LEU A 191 11.40 23.78 -35.48
C LEU A 191 11.78 24.36 -34.12
N GLU A 192 11.09 23.96 -33.04
CA GLU A 192 11.52 24.24 -31.67
C GLU A 192 12.61 23.25 -31.26
N ILE A 193 13.45 23.64 -30.29
CA ILE A 193 14.40 22.71 -29.67
C ILE A 193 13.60 21.60 -28.96
N VAL A 194 13.94 20.34 -29.24
CA VAL A 194 13.30 19.20 -28.57
C VAL A 194 13.79 19.16 -27.13
N ARG A 195 12.89 19.42 -26.17
CA ARG A 195 13.18 19.38 -24.74
C ARG A 195 12.57 18.13 -24.13
N ILE A 196 13.43 17.30 -23.55
CA ILE A 196 13.04 16.12 -22.79
C ILE A 196 13.18 16.50 -21.34
N GLU A 197 12.04 16.68 -20.68
CA GLU A 197 11.94 17.06 -19.27
C GLU A 197 10.77 16.29 -18.62
N PRO A 198 10.80 16.09 -17.30
CA PRO A 198 9.71 15.42 -16.60
C PRO A 198 8.39 16.19 -16.74
N GLU A 199 7.30 15.47 -16.99
CA GLU A 199 5.96 16.04 -17.13
C GLU A 199 5.19 15.91 -15.81
N MET A 200 4.51 16.99 -15.40
CA MET A 200 3.62 16.95 -14.24
C MET A 200 2.28 16.33 -14.64
N ARG A 201 1.99 15.12 -14.16
CA ARG A 201 0.68 14.47 -14.39
C ARG A 201 -0.37 14.98 -13.41
N ASP A 202 0.01 15.14 -12.15
CA ASP A 202 -0.79 15.65 -11.03
C ASP A 202 0.09 16.52 -10.12
N ALA A 203 -0.52 17.32 -9.22
CA ALA A 203 0.20 18.21 -8.30
C ALA A 203 1.30 17.51 -7.45
N ASN A 204 1.21 16.19 -7.27
CA ASN A 204 2.14 15.37 -6.50
C ASN A 204 2.88 14.28 -7.30
N ASN A 205 2.64 14.15 -8.62
CA ASN A 205 3.22 13.04 -9.40
C ASN A 205 3.88 13.54 -10.68
N MET A 206 5.22 13.56 -10.65
CA MET A 206 6.08 13.89 -11.78
C MET A 206 6.42 12.60 -12.53
N LEU A 207 6.08 12.55 -13.82
CA LEU A 207 6.44 11.47 -14.71
C LEU A 207 7.72 11.82 -15.46
N ASP A 208 8.76 11.05 -15.18
CA ASP A 208 9.98 11.06 -15.97
C ASP A 208 9.70 10.67 -17.42
N GLN A 209 10.24 11.41 -18.39
CA GLN A 209 10.03 11.20 -19.83
C GLN A 209 11.34 10.87 -20.53
N ILE A 210 11.26 10.06 -21.58
CA ILE A 210 12.34 9.77 -22.52
C ILE A 210 11.88 10.04 -23.96
N GLY A 211 12.82 10.33 -24.86
CA GLY A 211 12.53 10.59 -26.26
C GLY A 211 12.83 9.36 -27.12
N ILE A 212 11.80 8.74 -27.70
CA ILE A 212 11.95 7.64 -28.65
C ILE A 212 12.23 8.21 -30.04
N VAL A 213 13.35 7.81 -30.63
CA VAL A 213 13.86 8.36 -31.88
C VAL A 213 13.47 7.48 -33.06
N THR A 214 12.97 8.11 -34.13
CA THR A 214 12.80 7.49 -35.45
C THR A 214 13.60 8.28 -36.47
N THR A 215 14.48 7.62 -37.21
CA THR A 215 15.28 8.22 -38.29
C THR A 215 14.61 7.97 -39.64
N PHE A 216 14.72 8.93 -40.55
CA PHE A 216 14.13 8.87 -41.88
C PHE A 216 15.15 8.65 -43.00
N GLU A 217 16.42 8.52 -42.67
CA GLU A 217 17.52 8.28 -43.60
C GLU A 217 18.54 7.32 -42.98
N GLY A 218 19.24 6.59 -43.85
CA GLY A 218 20.16 5.51 -43.49
C GLY A 218 19.87 4.25 -44.30
N ASP A 219 20.75 3.27 -44.16
CA ASP A 219 20.56 1.96 -44.79
C ASP A 219 19.34 1.25 -44.17
N PRO A 220 18.60 0.45 -44.96
CA PRO A 220 17.47 -0.32 -44.45
C PRO A 220 17.91 -1.24 -43.31
N LEU A 221 16.98 -1.49 -42.37
CA LEU A 221 17.23 -2.44 -41.28
C LEU A 221 17.49 -3.85 -41.83
N PRO A 222 18.36 -4.64 -41.19
CA PRO A 222 18.51 -6.05 -41.48
C PRO A 222 17.18 -6.80 -41.36
N SER A 223 17.03 -7.87 -42.14
CA SER A 223 15.81 -8.69 -42.14
C SER A 223 15.55 -9.28 -40.74
N GLY A 224 14.40 -8.97 -40.15
CA GLY A 224 13.96 -9.50 -38.86
C GLY A 224 14.14 -8.54 -37.68
N ASP A 225 14.85 -7.42 -37.87
CA ASP A 225 15.00 -6.36 -36.88
C ASP A 225 13.90 -5.30 -37.04
N ILE A 226 13.37 -4.83 -35.91
CA ILE A 226 12.34 -3.78 -35.87
C ILE A 226 12.88 -2.41 -35.42
N ALA A 227 14.09 -2.38 -34.87
CA ALA A 227 14.77 -1.14 -34.45
C ALA A 227 16.28 -1.23 -34.70
N GLY A 228 16.87 -0.10 -35.10
CA GLY A 228 18.31 0.04 -35.32
C GLY A 228 19.06 0.29 -34.02
N ARG A 229 20.20 -0.40 -33.84
CA ARG A 229 21.19 -0.12 -32.80
C ARG A 229 22.56 -0.01 -33.47
N LEU A 230 23.37 0.98 -33.11
CA LEU A 230 24.69 1.15 -33.71
C LEU A 230 25.59 -0.06 -33.42
N GLY A 231 26.13 -0.66 -34.48
CA GLY A 231 26.87 -1.93 -34.40
C GLY A 231 25.99 -3.15 -34.04
N GLY A 232 24.67 -3.02 -34.12
CA GLY A 232 23.70 -4.05 -33.77
C GLY A 232 23.84 -4.53 -32.32
N PHE A 233 23.81 -5.86 -32.16
CA PHE A 233 24.01 -6.56 -30.89
C PHE A 233 25.35 -7.34 -30.85
N ALA A 234 26.31 -6.95 -31.69
CA ALA A 234 27.61 -7.62 -31.78
C ALA A 234 28.46 -7.46 -30.51
N ASP A 235 28.29 -6.34 -29.79
CA ASP A 235 28.88 -6.10 -28.48
C ASP A 235 28.40 -7.14 -27.45
N LEU A 236 27.11 -7.44 -27.41
CA LEU A 236 26.55 -8.48 -26.54
C LEU A 236 27.05 -9.88 -26.92
N ALA A 237 27.05 -10.21 -28.21
CA ALA A 237 27.58 -11.50 -28.68
C ALA A 237 29.06 -11.68 -28.30
N SER A 238 29.85 -10.60 -28.35
CA SER A 238 31.25 -10.63 -27.94
C SER A 238 31.41 -10.84 -26.43
N LEU A 239 30.55 -10.25 -25.61
CA LEU A 239 30.54 -10.41 -24.16
C LEU A 239 30.20 -11.85 -23.76
N GLU A 240 29.22 -12.48 -24.42
CA GLU A 240 28.89 -13.89 -24.20
C GLU A 240 30.05 -14.83 -24.53
N GLY A 241 30.79 -14.53 -25.60
CA GLY A 241 31.96 -15.31 -26.01
C GLY A 241 33.10 -15.33 -24.98
N THR A 242 33.15 -14.38 -24.04
CA THR A 242 34.19 -14.33 -23.00
C THR A 242 33.94 -15.27 -21.81
N GLY A 243 32.77 -15.92 -21.74
CA GLY A 243 32.48 -17.00 -20.80
C GLY A 243 32.27 -16.60 -19.33
N ASN A 244 32.39 -15.32 -18.98
CA ASN A 244 32.25 -14.82 -17.60
C ASN A 244 31.38 -13.55 -17.54
N CYS A 245 30.18 -13.60 -18.13
CA CYS A 245 29.26 -12.46 -18.13
C CYS A 245 28.06 -12.76 -17.23
N ASP A 246 27.92 -11.93 -16.19
CA ASP A 246 26.72 -11.87 -15.34
C ASP A 246 25.60 -11.17 -16.11
N ASP A 247 24.36 -11.64 -15.94
CA ASP A 247 23.19 -11.11 -16.64
C ASP A 247 22.98 -9.62 -16.33
N ALA A 248 23.30 -9.19 -15.10
CA ALA A 248 23.24 -7.79 -14.71
C ALA A 248 24.22 -6.90 -15.51
N SER A 249 25.42 -7.41 -15.83
CA SER A 249 26.40 -6.69 -16.64
C SER A 249 25.93 -6.57 -18.10
N GLN A 250 25.28 -7.61 -18.64
CA GLN A 250 24.68 -7.55 -19.98
C GLN A 250 23.57 -6.49 -20.06
N ILE A 251 22.71 -6.42 -19.02
CA ILE A 251 21.68 -5.39 -18.92
C ILE A 251 22.31 -4.00 -18.92
N GLU A 252 23.38 -3.77 -18.15
CA GLU A 252 24.05 -2.46 -18.09
C GLU A 252 24.60 -2.04 -19.47
N VAL A 253 25.26 -2.95 -20.19
CA VAL A 253 25.79 -2.67 -21.54
C VAL A 253 24.66 -2.45 -22.55
N LEU A 254 23.57 -3.21 -22.45
CA LEU A 254 22.41 -3.06 -23.34
C LEU A 254 21.69 -1.73 -23.12
N LEU A 255 21.49 -1.33 -21.86
CA LEU A 255 20.86 -0.06 -21.49
C LEU A 255 21.79 1.15 -21.65
N GLY A 256 23.10 0.91 -21.78
CA GLY A 256 24.09 1.92 -22.13
C GLY A 256 23.83 2.49 -23.53
N CYS A 257 23.42 3.76 -23.60
CA CYS A 257 23.13 4.44 -24.86
C CYS A 257 24.44 4.76 -25.62
N LYS A 258 24.48 4.47 -26.93
CA LYS A 258 25.59 4.80 -27.83
C LYS A 258 25.48 6.21 -28.43
N ASN A 259 24.55 7.02 -27.92
CA ASN A 259 24.26 8.36 -28.44
C ASN A 259 25.46 9.34 -28.39
N HIS A 260 26.50 9.04 -27.60
CA HIS A 260 27.73 9.83 -27.54
C HIS A 260 28.53 9.81 -28.85
N LEU A 261 28.38 8.76 -29.68
CA LEU A 261 29.11 8.61 -30.95
C LEU A 261 28.71 9.65 -32.01
N HIS A 262 27.51 10.23 -31.90
CA HIS A 262 26.94 11.17 -32.86
C HIS A 262 26.26 12.38 -32.19
N ASN A 263 26.64 12.66 -30.94
CA ASN A 263 26.11 13.79 -30.16
C ASN A 263 24.56 13.84 -30.12
N ASN A 264 23.91 12.72 -29.73
CA ASN A 264 22.45 12.64 -29.58
C ASN A 264 21.66 13.01 -30.86
N TYR A 265 22.09 12.45 -32.00
CA TYR A 265 21.57 12.68 -33.34
C TYR A 265 21.68 14.13 -33.88
N GLN A 266 22.37 15.02 -33.17
CA GLN A 266 22.65 16.38 -33.65
C GLN A 266 23.73 16.38 -34.73
N ASP A 267 24.68 15.44 -34.69
CA ASP A 267 25.59 15.16 -35.79
C ASP A 267 25.10 13.94 -36.57
N PHE A 268 24.15 14.18 -37.48
CA PHE A 268 23.55 13.11 -38.28
C PHE A 268 24.55 12.49 -39.27
N GLN A 269 25.60 13.22 -39.67
CA GLN A 269 26.67 12.66 -40.50
C GLN A 269 27.41 11.57 -39.72
N ALA A 270 27.82 11.87 -38.48
CA ALA A 270 28.45 10.88 -37.61
C ALA A 270 27.54 9.67 -37.32
N PHE A 271 26.22 9.87 -37.21
CA PHE A 271 25.27 8.75 -37.06
C PHE A 271 25.33 7.78 -38.25
N LEU A 272 25.27 8.31 -39.48
CA LEU A 272 25.35 7.49 -40.69
C LEU A 272 26.73 6.86 -40.89
N ASP A 273 27.81 7.59 -40.60
CA ASP A 273 29.18 7.09 -40.71
C ASP A 273 29.45 5.91 -39.75
N ASN A 274 28.73 5.85 -38.61
CA ASN A 274 28.79 4.73 -37.66
C ASN A 274 27.82 3.57 -37.99
N GLY A 275 27.21 3.56 -39.19
CA GLY A 275 26.29 2.51 -39.62
C GLY A 275 24.85 2.71 -39.11
N GLY A 276 24.41 3.95 -38.99
CA GLY A 276 23.04 4.28 -38.63
C GLY A 276 22.02 3.80 -39.67
N HIS A 277 20.97 3.13 -39.21
CA HIS A 277 19.89 2.61 -40.05
C HIS A 277 18.65 3.52 -40.01
N ILE A 278 17.85 3.46 -41.08
CA ILE A 278 16.54 4.11 -41.13
C ILE A 278 15.52 3.39 -40.24
N GLY A 279 14.62 4.13 -39.59
CA GLY A 279 13.50 3.61 -38.82
C GLY A 279 13.62 3.87 -37.33
N LEU A 280 12.88 3.09 -36.54
CA LEU A 280 12.89 3.17 -35.07
C LEU A 280 14.30 2.89 -34.53
N GLN A 281 14.76 3.67 -33.57
CA GLN A 281 16.06 3.46 -32.92
C GLN A 281 15.89 2.80 -31.56
N HIS A 282 16.84 1.93 -31.23
CA HIS A 282 16.89 1.24 -29.94
C HIS A 282 17.16 2.22 -28.80
N ASP A 283 18.18 3.05 -28.94
CA ASP A 283 18.68 3.94 -27.88
C ASP A 283 17.79 5.20 -27.77
N PRO A 284 17.12 5.42 -26.63
CA PRO A 284 16.31 6.62 -26.43
C PRO A 284 17.18 7.84 -26.14
N LEU A 285 16.60 9.02 -26.33
CA LEU A 285 17.16 10.28 -25.84
C LEU A 285 16.76 10.50 -24.37
N LEU A 286 17.76 10.87 -23.57
CA LEU A 286 17.60 11.20 -22.16
C LEU A 286 17.30 12.69 -21.97
N TYR A 287 17.22 13.14 -20.71
CA TYR A 287 16.99 14.54 -20.38
C TYR A 287 17.96 15.49 -21.06
N GLY A 288 17.40 16.55 -21.64
CA GLY A 288 18.19 17.55 -22.34
C GLY A 288 17.38 18.33 -23.38
N ALA A 289 18.09 19.23 -24.04
CA ALA A 289 17.57 20.07 -25.10
C ALA A 289 18.40 19.79 -26.37
N PHE A 290 17.74 19.30 -27.42
CA PHE A 290 18.40 18.79 -28.63
C PHE A 290 17.97 19.56 -29.88
N ALA A 291 18.95 20.00 -30.66
CA ALA A 291 18.72 20.66 -31.95
C ALA A 291 18.66 19.60 -33.06
N LEU A 292 17.47 19.02 -33.28
CA LEU A 292 17.27 17.90 -34.20
C LEU A 292 16.65 18.36 -35.52
N ASN A 293 17.13 17.81 -36.64
CA ASN A 293 16.57 18.13 -37.95
C ASN A 293 15.25 17.36 -38.19
N PRO A 294 14.10 18.04 -38.33
CA PRO A 294 12.79 17.38 -38.44
C PRO A 294 12.60 16.61 -39.75
N PHE A 295 13.40 16.86 -40.79
CA PHE A 295 13.37 16.05 -42.00
C PHE A 295 14.07 14.69 -41.85
N LEU A 296 14.94 14.56 -40.84
CA LEU A 296 15.77 13.38 -40.63
C LEU A 296 15.34 12.56 -39.42
N ILE A 297 14.81 13.23 -38.40
CA ILE A 297 14.55 12.64 -37.10
C ILE A 297 13.18 13.09 -36.60
N SER A 298 12.42 12.14 -36.08
CA SER A 298 11.23 12.39 -35.27
C SER A 298 11.44 11.84 -33.86
N VAL A 299 10.98 12.60 -32.85
CA VAL A 299 11.06 12.20 -31.45
C VAL A 299 9.66 12.11 -30.86
N GLU A 300 9.33 10.95 -30.30
CA GLU A 300 8.10 10.68 -29.55
C GLU A 300 8.42 10.70 -28.05
N MET A 301 7.71 11.50 -27.25
CA MET A 301 7.91 11.53 -25.79
C MET A 301 7.10 10.41 -25.14
N VAL A 302 7.77 9.63 -24.29
CA VAL A 302 7.21 8.43 -23.66
C VAL A 302 7.65 8.38 -22.19
N PRO A 303 6.79 7.94 -21.26
CA PRO A 303 7.17 7.80 -19.86
C PRO A 303 8.29 6.77 -19.68
N MET A 304 9.28 7.11 -18.88
CA MET A 304 10.37 6.21 -18.51
C MET A 304 9.83 5.06 -17.64
N LEU A 305 10.42 3.86 -17.77
CA LEU A 305 10.08 2.75 -16.89
C LEU A 305 10.58 3.04 -15.47
N VAL A 306 9.65 3.10 -14.52
CA VAL A 306 9.95 3.26 -13.10
C VAL A 306 9.52 2.00 -12.36
N VAL A 307 10.50 1.26 -11.85
CA VAL A 307 10.28 0.09 -10.99
C VAL A 307 10.40 0.53 -9.55
N ARG A 308 9.32 0.41 -8.77
CA ARG A 308 9.29 0.86 -7.37
C ARG A 308 9.90 -0.19 -6.46
N GLN A 309 10.09 0.18 -5.19
CA GLN A 309 10.48 -0.78 -4.17
C GLN A 309 9.36 -1.79 -3.93
N GLY A 310 9.70 -3.07 -3.82
CA GLY A 310 8.72 -4.15 -3.69
C GLY A 310 8.05 -4.54 -5.01
N GLU A 311 8.60 -4.10 -6.13
CA GLU A 311 8.21 -4.49 -7.49
C GLU A 311 9.46 -4.86 -8.31
N VAL A 312 9.27 -5.70 -9.31
CA VAL A 312 10.26 -6.00 -10.35
C VAL A 312 9.62 -5.87 -11.73
N ALA A 313 10.39 -5.48 -12.74
CA ALA A 313 9.91 -5.43 -14.12
C ALA A 313 10.45 -6.62 -14.92
N ILE A 314 9.55 -7.39 -15.51
CA ILE A 314 9.88 -8.49 -16.39
C ILE A 314 9.80 -7.99 -17.82
N ILE A 315 10.89 -8.19 -18.56
CA ILE A 315 11.06 -7.62 -19.89
C ILE A 315 10.79 -8.68 -20.95
N LYS A 316 9.82 -8.38 -21.82
CA LYS A 316 9.56 -9.10 -23.08
C LYS A 316 10.26 -8.33 -24.20
N ALA A 317 11.36 -8.86 -24.70
CA ALA A 317 12.19 -8.24 -25.72
C ALA A 317 11.80 -8.69 -27.14
N TYR A 318 11.52 -7.72 -28.01
CA TYR A 318 11.23 -7.98 -29.43
C TYR A 318 12.46 -7.81 -30.34
N VAL A 319 13.52 -7.21 -29.80
CA VAL A 319 14.81 -6.98 -30.46
C VAL A 319 15.93 -7.68 -29.69
N GLY A 320 17.03 -7.96 -30.37
CA GLY A 320 18.19 -8.61 -29.76
C GLY A 320 18.75 -9.77 -30.58
N LEU A 321 19.68 -10.50 -29.98
CA LEU A 321 20.21 -11.74 -30.53
C LEU A 321 19.11 -12.81 -30.67
N VAL A 322 19.38 -13.82 -31.49
CA VAL A 322 18.46 -14.95 -31.75
C VAL A 322 18.11 -15.64 -30.43
N THR A 323 16.83 -15.94 -30.22
CA THR A 323 16.33 -16.64 -29.02
C THR A 323 17.15 -17.91 -28.74
N GLN A 324 17.73 -17.96 -27.54
CA GLN A 324 18.41 -19.14 -27.00
C GLN A 324 17.78 -19.47 -25.66
N ASP A 325 17.18 -20.66 -25.55
CA ASP A 325 16.48 -21.06 -24.34
C ASP A 325 17.46 -21.40 -23.22
N THR A 326 17.31 -20.69 -22.09
CA THR A 326 18.09 -20.91 -20.87
C THR A 326 17.26 -21.48 -19.72
N SER A 327 15.97 -21.77 -19.95
CA SER A 327 15.03 -22.22 -18.91
C SER A 327 15.35 -23.61 -18.32
N GLY A 328 16.08 -24.42 -19.09
CA GLY A 328 16.36 -25.83 -18.81
C GLY A 328 15.28 -26.78 -19.33
N SER A 329 15.61 -28.06 -19.50
CA SER A 329 14.72 -29.08 -20.10
C SER A 329 13.46 -29.39 -19.29
N GLU A 330 13.43 -29.01 -18.01
CA GLU A 330 12.29 -29.22 -17.11
C GLU A 330 11.17 -28.20 -17.33
N PHE A 331 11.48 -27.02 -17.88
CA PHE A 331 10.51 -25.95 -18.09
C PHE A 331 9.88 -26.06 -19.49
N LYS A 332 8.56 -26.29 -19.55
CA LYS A 332 7.82 -26.51 -20.82
C LYS A 332 6.88 -25.36 -21.20
N PHE A 333 6.84 -24.28 -20.43
CA PHE A 333 5.85 -23.21 -20.54
C PHE A 333 6.40 -21.95 -21.23
N GLY A 334 7.25 -22.16 -22.23
CA GLY A 334 7.94 -21.09 -22.96
C GLY A 334 9.46 -21.22 -22.88
N SER A 335 10.15 -20.21 -23.40
CA SER A 335 11.61 -20.08 -23.29
C SER A 335 11.94 -18.73 -22.65
N LEU A 336 12.70 -18.80 -21.57
CA LEU A 336 13.43 -17.70 -20.99
C LEU A 336 14.76 -17.57 -21.74
N VAL A 337 15.20 -16.33 -21.86
CA VAL A 337 16.44 -15.99 -22.56
C VAL A 337 17.30 -15.09 -21.70
N ARG A 338 18.60 -15.04 -22.00
CA ARG A 338 19.50 -14.06 -21.41
C ARG A 338 19.11 -12.63 -21.83
N PRO A 339 19.38 -11.61 -21.01
CA PRO A 339 19.18 -10.22 -21.40
C PRO A 339 19.88 -9.90 -22.73
N GLY A 340 19.16 -9.22 -23.62
CA GLY A 340 19.66 -8.89 -24.96
C GLY A 340 19.36 -9.92 -26.06
N HIS A 341 18.74 -11.06 -25.72
CA HIS A 341 18.08 -11.94 -26.69
C HIS A 341 16.60 -11.60 -26.83
N ARG A 342 16.03 -11.97 -27.98
CA ARG A 342 14.59 -11.90 -28.24
C ARG A 342 13.85 -12.94 -27.41
N GLY A 343 12.87 -12.53 -26.61
CA GLY A 343 12.13 -13.40 -25.70
C GLY A 343 11.87 -12.77 -24.34
N ILE A 344 11.46 -13.58 -23.36
CA ILE A 344 11.29 -13.14 -21.96
C ILE A 344 12.64 -13.26 -21.25
N TRP A 345 13.14 -12.18 -20.68
CA TRP A 345 14.42 -12.21 -19.96
C TRP A 345 14.34 -13.03 -18.68
N GLN A 346 15.37 -13.83 -18.42
CA GLN A 346 15.49 -14.64 -17.22
C GLN A 346 15.81 -13.82 -15.96
N GLU A 347 16.54 -12.71 -16.10
CA GLU A 347 16.80 -11.75 -15.01
C GLU A 347 15.85 -10.55 -15.16
N PRO A 348 15.01 -10.26 -14.15
CA PRO A 348 14.13 -9.10 -14.18
C PRO A 348 14.89 -7.82 -13.83
N LEU A 349 14.36 -6.66 -14.23
CA LEU A 349 14.85 -5.37 -13.77
C LEU A 349 14.34 -5.11 -12.35
N ARG A 350 15.29 -4.83 -11.45
CA ARG A 350 15.03 -4.54 -10.04
C ARG A 350 14.58 -3.08 -9.86
N THR A 351 14.39 -2.64 -8.61
CA THR A 351 14.00 -1.26 -8.30
C THR A 351 14.96 -0.25 -8.93
N GLY A 352 14.41 0.68 -9.72
CA GLY A 352 15.22 1.59 -10.50
C GLY A 352 14.42 2.37 -11.54
N LYS A 353 15.12 3.25 -12.25
CA LYS A 353 14.61 4.09 -13.33
C LYS A 353 15.36 3.70 -14.60
N TYR A 354 14.64 3.19 -15.60
CA TYR A 354 15.26 2.60 -16.79
C TYR A 354 14.80 3.30 -18.07
N PRO A 355 15.72 3.89 -18.85
CA PRO A 355 15.42 4.49 -20.14
C PRO A 355 15.34 3.40 -21.21
N ILE A 356 14.25 2.64 -21.23
CA ILE A 356 14.00 1.62 -22.25
C ILE A 356 13.00 2.10 -23.29
N ASN A 357 13.21 1.72 -24.55
CA ASN A 357 12.23 1.99 -25.59
C ASN A 357 11.06 0.99 -25.49
N PRO A 358 9.82 1.42 -25.18
CA PRO A 358 8.68 0.49 -25.04
C PRO A 358 8.23 -0.12 -26.36
N ARG A 359 8.68 0.41 -27.50
CA ARG A 359 8.45 -0.19 -28.82
C ARG A 359 9.35 -1.40 -29.05
N CYS A 360 10.50 -1.46 -28.37
CA CYS A 360 11.45 -2.58 -28.42
C CYS A 360 11.20 -3.60 -27.29
N TYR A 361 10.73 -3.12 -26.14
CA TYR A 361 10.59 -3.88 -24.90
C TYR A 361 9.22 -3.67 -24.26
N GLN A 362 8.50 -4.74 -23.95
CA GLN A 362 7.31 -4.65 -23.10
C GLN A 362 7.67 -5.04 -21.67
N ALA A 363 7.48 -4.11 -20.73
CA ALA A 363 7.73 -4.34 -19.31
C ALA A 363 6.42 -4.69 -18.58
N GLU A 364 6.41 -5.83 -17.89
CA GLU A 364 5.33 -6.23 -16.96
C GLU A 364 5.83 -5.99 -15.53
N LEU A 365 5.14 -5.13 -14.77
CA LEU A 365 5.46 -4.86 -13.37
C LEU A 365 4.82 -5.91 -12.47
N VAL A 366 5.64 -6.64 -11.71
CA VAL A 366 5.20 -7.67 -10.78
C VAL A 366 5.54 -7.25 -9.36
N PRO A 367 4.55 -7.14 -8.46
CA PRO A 367 4.80 -6.92 -7.05
C PRO A 367 5.49 -8.14 -6.43
N THR A 368 6.62 -7.89 -5.76
CA THR A 368 7.34 -8.88 -4.95
C THR A 368 7.00 -8.79 -3.47
N ALA A 369 6.29 -7.72 -3.07
CA ALA A 369 5.70 -7.66 -1.74
C ALA A 369 4.64 -8.75 -1.53
N ILE A 370 4.34 -9.08 -0.28
CA ILE A 370 3.27 -10.03 0.06
C ILE A 370 1.94 -9.44 -0.41
N LEU A 371 1.32 -10.12 -1.38
CA LEU A 371 0.04 -9.74 -1.93
C LEU A 371 -1.07 -10.41 -1.13
N THR A 372 -2.02 -9.60 -0.68
CA THR A 372 -3.20 -10.06 0.04
C THR A 372 -4.40 -10.00 -0.90
N LEU A 373 -4.97 -11.15 -1.22
CA LEU A 373 -6.09 -11.30 -2.13
C LEU A 373 -7.33 -11.73 -1.35
N ASN A 374 -8.43 -10.99 -1.48
CA ASN A 374 -9.66 -11.25 -0.75
C ASN A 374 -10.76 -11.77 -1.69
N TRP A 375 -11.39 -12.89 -1.33
CA TRP A 375 -12.61 -13.39 -1.97
C TRP A 375 -13.83 -12.80 -1.28
N SER A 376 -14.08 -11.52 -1.58
CA SER A 376 -15.19 -10.75 -1.03
C SER A 376 -15.68 -9.72 -2.04
N ASP A 377 -16.94 -9.29 -1.96
CA ASP A 377 -17.47 -8.22 -2.82
C ASP A 377 -16.77 -6.85 -2.58
N ALA A 378 -15.99 -6.71 -1.50
CA ALA A 378 -15.16 -5.54 -1.21
C ALA A 378 -13.80 -5.63 -1.94
N VAL A 379 -13.58 -4.72 -2.90
CA VAL A 379 -12.30 -4.61 -3.63
C VAL A 379 -11.23 -3.98 -2.74
N SER A 380 -10.07 -4.63 -2.61
CA SER A 380 -8.90 -3.99 -1.99
C SER A 380 -8.37 -2.87 -2.89
N LYS A 381 -8.29 -1.64 -2.36
CA LYS A 381 -7.79 -0.47 -3.11
C LYS A 381 -6.31 -0.55 -3.49
N ALA A 382 -5.54 -1.50 -2.95
CA ALA A 382 -4.07 -1.49 -3.04
C ALA A 382 -3.51 -1.93 -4.39
N HIS A 383 -4.04 -3.00 -5.01
CA HIS A 383 -3.45 -3.60 -6.22
C HIS A 383 -4.44 -3.90 -7.35
N ASN A 384 -5.76 -3.78 -7.13
CA ASN A 384 -6.81 -4.04 -8.12
C ASN A 384 -6.75 -5.44 -8.78
N LEU A 385 -5.99 -6.38 -8.20
CA LEU A 385 -5.84 -7.76 -8.65
C LEU A 385 -7.02 -8.63 -8.21
N ASP A 386 -7.63 -8.29 -7.08
CA ASP A 386 -8.78 -8.98 -6.48
C ASP A 386 -10.13 -8.42 -6.94
N ALA A 387 -10.15 -7.48 -7.89
CA ALA A 387 -11.37 -6.81 -8.34
C ALA A 387 -12.44 -7.74 -8.93
N GLN A 388 -12.05 -8.94 -9.39
CA GLN A 388 -12.95 -9.95 -9.96
C GLN A 388 -13.26 -11.09 -8.98
N LEU A 389 -12.67 -11.10 -7.79
CA LEU A 389 -12.88 -12.15 -6.80
C LEU A 389 -14.17 -11.90 -6.04
N GLN A 390 -15.00 -12.95 -5.93
CA GLN A 390 -16.29 -12.91 -5.22
C GLN A 390 -16.32 -13.93 -4.09
N HIS A 391 -17.29 -13.79 -3.19
CA HIS A 391 -17.55 -14.79 -2.15
C HIS A 391 -17.70 -16.20 -2.74
N ILE A 392 -17.13 -17.20 -2.06
CA ILE A 392 -17.33 -18.58 -2.46
C ILE A 392 -18.71 -19.03 -1.98
N VAL A 393 -19.61 -19.32 -2.93
CA VAL A 393 -20.91 -19.93 -2.65
C VAL A 393 -20.78 -21.43 -2.76
N ALA A 394 -21.04 -22.14 -1.67
CA ALA A 394 -20.99 -23.60 -1.63
C ALA A 394 -22.17 -24.18 -0.85
N LYS A 395 -22.39 -25.49 -1.03
CA LYS A 395 -23.43 -26.27 -0.35
C LYS A 395 -22.77 -27.27 0.59
N SER A 396 -23.28 -27.40 1.81
CA SER A 396 -22.90 -28.49 2.70
C SER A 396 -23.42 -29.83 2.20
N ARG A 397 -22.92 -30.92 2.77
CA ARG A 397 -23.46 -32.27 2.56
C ARG A 397 -24.98 -32.38 2.82
N GLU A 398 -25.50 -31.53 3.68
CA GLU A 398 -26.91 -31.49 4.10
C GLU A 398 -27.76 -30.54 3.23
N GLY A 399 -27.15 -29.86 2.26
CA GLY A 399 -27.82 -28.96 1.34
C GLY A 399 -27.91 -27.50 1.79
N PHE A 400 -27.33 -27.14 2.94
CA PHE A 400 -27.27 -25.73 3.37
C PHE A 400 -26.30 -24.93 2.50
N VAL A 401 -26.77 -23.81 1.96
CA VAL A 401 -25.94 -22.88 1.18
C VAL A 401 -25.30 -21.87 2.12
N PHE A 402 -23.99 -21.67 2.07
CA PHE A 402 -23.32 -20.61 2.82
C PHE A 402 -22.32 -19.87 1.94
N LYS A 403 -22.04 -18.62 2.31
CA LYS A 403 -21.05 -17.78 1.62
C LYS A 403 -19.82 -17.68 2.49
N LEU A 404 -18.66 -17.94 1.89
CA LEU A 404 -17.38 -17.91 2.57
C LEU A 404 -16.55 -16.73 2.08
N GLU A 405 -16.02 -15.95 3.02
CA GLU A 405 -14.99 -14.95 2.77
C GLU A 405 -13.62 -15.54 3.08
N LEU A 406 -12.71 -15.44 2.12
CA LEU A 406 -11.36 -15.97 2.22
C LEU A 406 -10.35 -14.88 1.93
N GLN A 407 -9.19 -15.01 2.56
CA GLN A 407 -8.02 -14.19 2.30
C GLN A 407 -6.84 -15.10 2.02
N VAL A 408 -6.25 -14.94 0.84
CA VAL A 408 -5.04 -15.68 0.44
C VAL A 408 -3.89 -14.70 0.32
N GLN A 409 -2.81 -14.99 1.02
CA GLN A 409 -1.56 -14.24 0.94
C GLN A 409 -0.57 -15.00 0.08
N ILE A 410 -0.14 -14.38 -1.01
CA ILE A 410 0.85 -14.93 -1.94
C ILE A 410 2.08 -14.04 -2.00
N HIS A 411 3.20 -14.63 -2.39
CA HIS A 411 4.47 -13.96 -2.60
C HIS A 411 5.11 -14.51 -3.86
N VAL A 412 5.54 -13.62 -4.75
CA VAL A 412 6.28 -13.99 -5.95
C VAL A 412 7.73 -13.55 -5.75
N PRO A 413 8.68 -14.50 -5.56
CA PRO A 413 10.09 -14.16 -5.48
C PRO A 413 10.56 -13.48 -6.76
N ASP A 414 11.40 -12.45 -6.62
CA ASP A 414 11.98 -11.69 -7.73
C ASP A 414 12.66 -12.58 -8.78
N THR A 415 13.53 -13.49 -8.34
CA THR A 415 14.28 -14.44 -9.18
C THR A 415 13.38 -15.41 -9.95
N LYS A 416 12.17 -15.68 -9.47
CA LYS A 416 11.21 -16.60 -10.09
C LYS A 416 10.15 -15.89 -10.92
N ALA A 417 9.99 -14.58 -10.76
CA ALA A 417 8.94 -13.80 -11.39
C ALA A 417 8.88 -13.96 -12.93
N PRO A 418 10.01 -14.00 -13.68
CA PRO A 418 9.97 -14.27 -15.12
C PRO A 418 9.38 -15.63 -15.49
N ARG A 419 9.65 -16.68 -14.70
CA ARG A 419 9.07 -18.02 -14.90
C ARG A 419 7.55 -17.98 -14.71
N VAL A 420 7.09 -17.28 -13.66
CA VAL A 420 5.65 -17.10 -13.42
C VAL A 420 4.98 -16.45 -14.63
N ILE A 421 5.48 -15.30 -15.08
CA ILE A 421 4.90 -14.56 -16.20
C ILE A 421 4.99 -15.32 -17.54
N SER A 422 6.01 -16.15 -17.74
CA SER A 422 6.04 -17.05 -18.90
C SER A 422 4.90 -18.08 -18.88
N MET A 423 4.53 -18.61 -17.71
CA MET A 423 3.45 -19.58 -17.57
C MET A 423 2.06 -18.96 -17.72
N VAL A 424 1.81 -17.81 -17.08
CA VAL A 424 0.46 -17.22 -16.93
C VAL A 424 0.22 -15.97 -17.79
N GLY A 425 1.28 -15.37 -18.33
CA GLY A 425 1.23 -14.17 -19.16
C GLY A 425 1.20 -12.83 -18.41
N THR A 426 0.35 -12.71 -17.37
CA THR A 426 0.17 -11.51 -16.52
C THR A 426 -0.23 -11.86 -15.09
N MET A 427 -0.01 -10.95 -14.14
CA MET A 427 -0.43 -11.16 -12.74
C MET A 427 -1.95 -11.28 -12.58
N GLN A 428 -2.72 -10.60 -13.42
CA GLN A 428 -4.18 -10.74 -13.42
C GLN A 428 -4.60 -12.18 -13.76
N ASN A 429 -4.02 -12.78 -14.80
CA ASN A 429 -4.34 -14.16 -15.20
C ASN A 429 -3.97 -15.17 -14.11
N LEU A 430 -2.85 -14.96 -13.39
CA LEU A 430 -2.51 -15.79 -12.24
C LEU A 430 -3.64 -15.80 -11.20
N VAL A 431 -4.23 -14.64 -10.92
CA VAL A 431 -5.30 -14.52 -9.92
C VAL A 431 -6.63 -15.06 -10.46
N SER A 432 -7.04 -14.66 -11.67
CA SER A 432 -8.36 -14.99 -12.22
C SER A 432 -8.48 -16.40 -12.79
N GLU A 433 -7.42 -16.95 -13.39
CA GLU A 433 -7.48 -18.25 -14.07
C GLU A 433 -6.95 -19.37 -13.19
N VAL A 434 -5.79 -19.17 -12.55
CA VAL A 434 -5.15 -20.21 -11.75
C VAL A 434 -5.68 -20.21 -10.32
N LEU A 435 -5.52 -19.09 -9.61
CA LEU A 435 -5.80 -19.03 -8.18
C LEU A 435 -7.29 -19.13 -7.86
N GLN A 436 -8.15 -18.43 -8.62
CA GLN A 436 -9.60 -18.51 -8.45
C GLN A 436 -10.13 -19.94 -8.66
N ALA A 437 -9.57 -20.69 -9.62
CA ALA A 437 -9.93 -22.08 -9.85
C ALA A 437 -9.41 -23.00 -8.73
N ALA A 438 -8.14 -22.86 -8.34
CA ALA A 438 -7.50 -23.63 -7.28
C ALA A 438 -8.24 -23.50 -5.93
N VAL A 439 -8.43 -22.27 -5.47
CA VAL A 439 -9.11 -21.95 -4.20
C VAL A 439 -10.59 -22.32 -4.31
N GLY A 440 -11.25 -21.92 -5.40
CA GLY A 440 -12.67 -22.15 -5.63
C GLY A 440 -13.06 -23.63 -5.60
N ASN A 441 -12.31 -24.47 -6.31
CA ASN A 441 -12.61 -25.89 -6.41
C ASN A 441 -12.35 -26.60 -5.08
N HIS A 442 -11.20 -26.35 -4.44
CA HIS A 442 -10.84 -26.98 -3.16
C HIS A 442 -11.90 -26.73 -2.07
N PHE A 443 -12.30 -25.47 -1.89
CA PHE A 443 -13.31 -25.13 -0.89
C PHE A 443 -14.69 -25.67 -1.26
N ARG A 444 -15.13 -25.59 -2.53
CA ARG A 444 -16.43 -26.17 -2.92
C ARG A 444 -16.50 -27.66 -2.65
N ASP A 445 -15.47 -28.42 -3.01
CA ASP A 445 -15.43 -29.87 -2.81
C ASP A 445 -15.38 -30.23 -1.33
N LYS A 446 -14.56 -29.52 -0.55
CA LYS A 446 -14.46 -29.75 0.90
C LYS A 446 -15.76 -29.45 1.62
N LEU A 447 -16.40 -28.33 1.29
CA LEU A 447 -17.66 -27.90 1.88
C LEU A 447 -18.80 -28.88 1.53
N GLN A 448 -18.82 -29.44 0.32
CA GLN A 448 -19.79 -30.48 -0.06
C GLN A 448 -19.60 -31.79 0.70
N SER A 449 -18.37 -32.10 1.12
CA SER A 449 -18.09 -33.34 1.85
C SER A 449 -18.47 -33.30 3.34
N LEU A 450 -18.59 -32.10 3.93
CA LEU A 450 -18.79 -31.92 5.38
C LEU A 450 -20.19 -31.38 5.73
N PRO A 451 -20.75 -31.77 6.89
CA PRO A 451 -21.86 -31.05 7.51
C PRO A 451 -21.49 -29.61 7.87
N ALA A 452 -22.45 -28.68 7.80
CA ALA A 452 -22.18 -27.25 8.03
C ALA A 452 -21.67 -26.97 9.46
N VAL A 453 -22.23 -27.64 10.47
CA VAL A 453 -21.83 -27.49 11.88
C VAL A 453 -20.39 -27.95 12.09
N ARG A 454 -20.03 -29.09 11.49
CA ARG A 454 -18.69 -29.66 11.64
C ARG A 454 -17.63 -28.79 10.98
N PHE A 455 -17.95 -28.13 9.87
CA PHE A 455 -17.06 -27.16 9.25
C PHE A 455 -16.75 -25.98 10.18
N ILE A 456 -17.74 -25.48 10.93
CA ILE A 456 -17.53 -24.40 11.91
C ILE A 456 -16.64 -24.88 13.07
N GLU A 457 -16.91 -26.08 13.59
CA GLU A 457 -16.14 -26.67 14.68
C GLU A 457 -14.67 -26.96 14.27
N THR A 458 -14.44 -27.46 13.06
CA THR A 458 -13.10 -27.82 12.55
C THR A 458 -12.53 -26.80 11.57
N ARG A 459 -12.92 -25.53 11.68
CA ARG A 459 -12.47 -24.45 10.78
C ARG A 459 -10.95 -24.38 10.64
N GLN A 460 -10.24 -24.54 11.77
CA GLN A 460 -8.79 -24.47 11.80
C GLN A 460 -8.15 -25.59 10.97
N ASP A 461 -8.66 -26.82 11.10
CA ASP A 461 -8.15 -27.97 10.36
C ASP A 461 -8.38 -27.80 8.86
N VAL A 462 -9.57 -27.31 8.48
CA VAL A 462 -9.88 -27.03 7.07
C VAL A 462 -8.97 -25.94 6.51
N GLN A 463 -8.61 -24.93 7.31
CA GLN A 463 -7.68 -23.89 6.88
C GLN A 463 -6.26 -24.43 6.65
N VAL A 464 -5.77 -25.34 7.52
CA VAL A 464 -4.45 -25.98 7.36
C VAL A 464 -4.43 -26.87 6.12
N GLU A 465 -5.49 -27.64 5.89
CA GLU A 465 -5.63 -28.49 4.70
C GLU A 465 -5.70 -27.64 3.42
N ALA A 466 -6.49 -26.58 3.42
CA ALA A 466 -6.58 -25.64 2.30
C ALA A 466 -5.24 -24.97 2.02
N PHE A 467 -4.51 -24.54 3.05
CA PHE A 467 -3.17 -24.00 2.90
C PHE A 467 -2.23 -25.02 2.22
N ALA A 468 -2.21 -26.28 2.67
CA ALA A 468 -1.36 -27.31 2.08
C ALA A 468 -1.72 -27.58 0.60
N HIS A 469 -3.02 -27.70 0.29
CA HIS A 469 -3.50 -27.94 -1.07
C HIS A 469 -3.19 -26.78 -2.02
N ILE A 470 -3.52 -25.54 -1.61
CA ILE A 470 -3.27 -24.34 -2.42
C ILE A 470 -1.77 -24.11 -2.59
N SER A 471 -0.97 -24.35 -1.55
CA SER A 471 0.50 -24.25 -1.64
C SER A 471 1.06 -25.20 -2.68
N HIS A 472 0.61 -26.46 -2.68
CA HIS A 472 1.07 -27.45 -3.66
C HIS A 472 0.70 -27.05 -5.10
N GLN A 473 -0.51 -26.56 -5.32
CA GLN A 473 -0.95 -26.11 -6.65
C GLN A 473 -0.19 -24.87 -7.13
N LEU A 474 0.09 -23.91 -6.25
CA LEU A 474 0.81 -22.68 -6.62
C LEU A 474 2.32 -22.88 -6.78
N GLU A 475 2.88 -23.90 -6.14
CA GLU A 475 4.28 -24.27 -6.31
C GLU A 475 4.61 -24.70 -7.74
N GLU A 476 3.66 -25.34 -8.45
CA GLU A 476 3.79 -25.65 -9.88
C GLU A 476 4.03 -24.38 -10.72
N TYR A 477 3.43 -23.26 -10.30
CA TYR A 477 3.57 -21.95 -10.93
C TYR A 477 4.71 -21.12 -10.34
N GLN A 478 5.54 -21.69 -9.47
CA GLN A 478 6.65 -21.00 -8.79
C GLN A 478 6.21 -19.82 -7.89
N VAL A 479 4.98 -19.88 -7.38
CA VAL A 479 4.40 -18.88 -6.48
C VAL A 479 4.39 -19.41 -5.05
N GLU A 480 4.84 -18.61 -4.09
CA GLU A 480 4.85 -19.00 -2.68
C GLU A 480 3.54 -18.59 -2.01
N THR A 481 2.91 -19.53 -1.31
CA THR A 481 1.76 -19.22 -0.44
C THR A 481 2.26 -18.87 0.95
N LYS A 482 1.94 -17.69 1.46
CA LYS A 482 2.28 -17.26 2.83
C LYS A 482 1.19 -17.62 3.83
N GLY A 483 -0.07 -17.61 3.40
CA GLY A 483 -1.17 -18.00 4.26
C GLY A 483 -2.50 -18.06 3.52
N VAL A 484 -3.39 -18.91 4.01
CA VAL A 484 -4.80 -18.97 3.60
C VAL A 484 -5.62 -18.81 4.87
N TYR A 485 -6.49 -17.82 4.91
CA TYR A 485 -7.29 -17.48 6.08
C TYR A 485 -8.75 -17.47 5.69
N ILE A 486 -9.57 -18.19 6.44
CA ILE A 486 -11.01 -17.98 6.40
C ILE A 486 -11.27 -16.71 7.21
N GLN A 487 -12.04 -15.76 6.70
CA GLN A 487 -12.37 -14.52 7.42
C GLN A 487 -13.75 -14.67 8.07
N ASP A 488 -14.80 -14.54 7.28
CA ASP A 488 -16.19 -14.67 7.71
C ASP A 488 -16.92 -15.82 7.00
N VAL A 489 -17.93 -16.36 7.70
CA VAL A 489 -18.81 -17.41 7.19
C VAL A 489 -20.25 -16.93 7.36
N VAL A 490 -20.88 -16.53 6.26
CA VAL A 490 -22.28 -16.10 6.28
C VAL A 490 -23.17 -17.34 6.30
N LEU A 491 -23.75 -17.62 7.46
CA LEU A 491 -24.64 -18.75 7.69
C LEU A 491 -26.10 -18.40 7.35
N PRO A 492 -26.89 -19.35 6.83
CA PRO A 492 -28.33 -19.21 6.72
C PRO A 492 -29.00 -19.00 8.07
N ALA A 493 -30.00 -18.11 8.12
CA ALA A 493 -30.76 -17.84 9.35
C ALA A 493 -31.41 -19.09 9.95
N GLU A 494 -31.84 -20.03 9.11
CA GLU A 494 -32.45 -21.30 9.53
C GLU A 494 -31.48 -22.17 10.35
N LEU A 495 -30.23 -22.27 9.90
CA LEU A 495 -29.20 -23.05 10.60
C LEU A 495 -28.82 -22.40 11.93
N VAL A 496 -28.71 -21.07 11.95
CA VAL A 496 -28.43 -20.32 13.18
C VAL A 496 -29.52 -20.57 14.21
N ALA A 497 -30.80 -20.48 13.83
CA ALA A 497 -31.91 -20.73 14.75
C ALA A 497 -31.86 -22.14 15.36
N VAL A 498 -31.54 -23.17 14.55
CA VAL A 498 -31.38 -24.55 15.03
C VAL A 498 -30.19 -24.71 15.98
N LEU A 499 -29.04 -24.13 15.63
CA LEU A 499 -27.84 -24.17 16.47
C LEU A 499 -28.05 -23.45 17.80
N THR A 500 -28.64 -22.26 17.78
CA THR A 500 -28.98 -21.51 18.98
C THR A 500 -29.95 -22.30 19.86
N SER A 501 -30.98 -22.91 19.27
CA SER A 501 -31.94 -23.73 20.02
C SER A 501 -31.28 -24.97 20.65
N ARG A 502 -30.37 -25.63 19.92
CA ARG A 502 -29.62 -26.78 20.42
C ARG A 502 -28.68 -26.39 21.56
N GLU A 503 -28.02 -25.24 21.46
CA GLU A 503 -27.11 -24.76 22.50
C GLU A 503 -27.88 -24.34 23.76
N ILE A 504 -29.04 -23.69 23.62
CA ILE A 504 -29.95 -23.41 24.74
C ILE A 504 -30.35 -24.72 25.42
N ALA A 505 -30.78 -25.73 24.66
CA ALA A 505 -31.16 -27.03 25.23
C ALA A 505 -29.98 -27.72 25.95
N ASN A 506 -28.76 -27.65 25.42
CA ASN A 506 -27.57 -28.17 26.09
C ASN A 506 -27.28 -27.44 27.42
N GLN A 507 -27.41 -26.11 27.42
CA GLN A 507 -27.23 -25.30 28.63
C GLN A 507 -28.33 -25.58 29.66
N GLU A 508 -29.58 -25.81 29.22
CA GLU A 508 -30.68 -26.25 30.06
C GLU A 508 -30.39 -27.62 30.69
N ILE A 509 -29.90 -28.60 29.90
CA ILE A 509 -29.51 -29.91 30.42
C ILE A 509 -28.42 -29.77 31.50
N GLN A 510 -27.38 -28.97 31.25
CA GLN A 510 -26.34 -28.71 32.25
C GLN A 510 -26.90 -28.04 33.51
N THR A 511 -27.84 -27.11 33.33
CA THR A 511 -28.51 -26.42 34.44
C THR A 511 -29.36 -27.40 35.25
N PHE A 512 -30.16 -28.25 34.61
CA PHE A 512 -30.94 -29.30 35.25
C PHE A 512 -30.06 -30.32 35.97
N GLN A 513 -28.93 -30.73 35.37
CA GLN A 513 -27.97 -31.61 36.03
C GLN A 513 -27.38 -30.98 37.30
N LYS A 514 -27.02 -29.68 37.25
CA LYS A 514 -26.58 -28.93 38.44
C LYS A 514 -27.68 -28.77 39.48
N GLN A 515 -28.93 -28.50 39.07
CA GLN A 515 -30.07 -28.43 39.97
C GLN A 515 -30.34 -29.77 40.64
N LYS A 516 -30.29 -30.86 39.88
CA LYS A 516 -30.45 -32.23 40.40
C LYS A 516 -29.34 -32.57 41.39
N SER A 517 -28.08 -32.33 41.06
CA SER A 517 -26.97 -32.63 41.99
C SER A 517 -27.03 -31.78 43.27
N ALA A 518 -27.43 -30.51 43.17
CA ALA A 518 -27.66 -29.66 44.35
C ALA A 518 -28.86 -30.13 45.20
N GLN A 519 -29.93 -30.62 44.55
CA GLN A 519 -31.09 -31.16 45.24
C GLN A 519 -30.78 -32.51 45.91
N ASP A 520 -30.02 -33.39 45.26
CA ASP A 520 -29.55 -34.65 45.83
C ASP A 520 -28.67 -34.40 47.06
N GLN A 521 -27.72 -33.45 46.97
CA GLN A 521 -26.91 -33.02 48.12
C GLN A 521 -27.75 -32.44 49.27
N ARG A 522 -28.81 -31.68 48.97
CA ARG A 522 -29.76 -31.18 49.98
C ARG A 522 -30.52 -32.31 50.66
N VAL A 523 -31.01 -33.28 49.90
CA VAL A 523 -31.73 -34.44 50.45
C VAL A 523 -30.81 -35.25 51.36
N ASP A 524 -29.55 -35.47 50.95
CA ASP A 524 -28.58 -36.19 51.78
C ASP A 524 -28.19 -35.41 53.04
N MET A 525 -28.06 -34.09 52.96
CA MET A 525 -27.85 -33.22 54.12
C MET A 525 -29.04 -33.29 55.10
N GLU A 526 -30.28 -33.20 54.61
CA GLU A 526 -31.49 -33.32 55.45
C GLU A 526 -31.62 -34.71 56.09
N ARG A 527 -31.29 -35.79 55.37
CA ARG A 527 -31.25 -37.15 55.92
C ARG A 527 -30.20 -37.28 57.03
N ALA A 528 -29.00 -36.73 56.82
CA ALA A 528 -27.93 -36.74 57.81
C ALA A 528 -28.29 -35.89 59.05
N LYS A 529 -28.99 -34.77 58.86
CA LYS A 529 -29.49 -33.95 59.95
C LYS A 529 -30.59 -34.66 60.74
N GLY A 530 -31.57 -35.28 60.06
CA GLY A 530 -32.63 -36.05 60.70
C GLY A 530 -32.11 -37.22 61.55
N THR A 531 -31.07 -37.93 61.09
CA THR A 531 -30.44 -38.99 61.90
C THR A 531 -29.64 -38.44 63.09
N ALA A 532 -28.99 -37.28 62.93
CA ALA A 532 -28.29 -36.60 64.02
C ALA A 532 -29.27 -36.06 65.09
N ASP A 533 -30.40 -35.48 64.68
CA ASP A 533 -31.43 -34.96 65.59
C ASP A 533 -32.07 -36.10 66.40
N MET A 534 -32.36 -37.26 65.78
CA MET A 534 -32.83 -38.46 66.50
C MET A 534 -31.78 -39.01 67.48
N GLN A 535 -30.49 -39.00 67.11
CA GLN A 535 -29.40 -39.39 68.01
C GLN A 535 -29.28 -38.44 69.21
N ALA A 536 -29.44 -37.13 68.99
CA ALA A 536 -29.46 -36.12 70.05
C ALA A 536 -30.64 -36.34 71.00
N GLU A 537 -31.82 -36.66 70.49
CA GLU A 537 -33.02 -36.93 71.29
C GLU A 537 -32.91 -38.24 72.11
N LEU A 538 -32.34 -39.30 71.53
CA LEU A 538 -32.04 -40.55 72.22
C LEU A 538 -30.98 -40.38 73.32
N ALA A 539 -29.92 -39.61 73.05
CA ALA A 539 -28.90 -39.28 74.04
C ALA A 539 -29.49 -38.47 75.21
N LYS A 540 -30.33 -37.48 74.92
CA LYS A 540 -31.01 -36.67 75.93
C LYS A 540 -31.92 -37.50 76.84
N SER A 541 -32.65 -38.46 76.27
CA SER A 541 -33.49 -39.39 77.03
C SER A 541 -32.66 -40.30 77.94
N LYS A 542 -31.55 -40.86 77.43
CA LYS A 542 -30.65 -41.72 78.21
C LYS A 542 -30.02 -40.96 79.40
N VAL A 543 -29.52 -39.75 79.15
CA VAL A 543 -28.96 -38.88 80.19
C VAL A 543 -30.01 -38.52 81.25
N ASN A 544 -31.27 -38.27 80.86
CA ASN A 544 -32.34 -37.99 81.83
C ASN A 544 -32.66 -39.19 82.74
N VAL A 545 -32.61 -40.41 82.21
CA VAL A 545 -32.77 -41.64 83.01
C VAL A 545 -31.62 -41.79 84.01
N ASP A 546 -30.38 -41.56 83.57
CA ASP A 546 -29.21 -41.62 84.45
C ASP A 546 -29.23 -40.55 85.54
N ILE A 547 -29.66 -39.31 85.23
CA ILE A 547 -29.84 -38.25 86.23
C ILE A 547 -30.88 -38.65 87.28
N LYS A 548 -32.02 -39.23 86.87
CA LYS A 548 -33.06 -39.68 87.82
C LYS A 548 -32.59 -40.86 88.68
N SER A 549 -31.83 -41.79 88.11
CA SER A 549 -31.21 -42.91 88.84
C SER A 549 -30.18 -42.42 89.86
N ASN A 550 -29.27 -41.53 89.45
CA ASN A 550 -28.25 -40.95 90.33
C ASN A 550 -28.85 -40.08 91.44
N ASN A 551 -29.91 -39.33 91.18
CA ASN A 551 -30.63 -38.60 92.23
C ASN A 551 -31.31 -39.54 93.23
N ALA A 552 -31.77 -40.72 92.80
CA ALA A 552 -32.35 -41.70 93.71
C ALA A 552 -31.29 -42.38 94.59
N THR A 553 -30.10 -42.68 94.05
CA THR A 553 -28.98 -43.23 94.82
C THR A 553 -28.39 -42.21 95.79
N ALA A 554 -28.27 -40.94 95.39
CA ALA A 554 -27.83 -39.86 96.28
C ALA A 554 -28.77 -39.69 97.48
N ARG A 555 -30.09 -39.68 97.27
CA ARG A 555 -31.09 -39.63 98.36
C ARG A 555 -31.01 -40.81 99.31
N LYS A 556 -30.68 -42.00 98.81
CA LYS A 556 -30.51 -43.19 99.65
C LYS A 556 -29.28 -43.07 100.54
N ALA A 557 -28.16 -42.58 100.01
CA ALA A 557 -26.94 -42.37 100.77
C ALA A 557 -27.08 -41.27 101.85
N GLU A 558 -27.84 -40.19 101.57
CA GLU A 558 -28.19 -39.17 102.57
C GLU A 558 -29.02 -39.77 103.73
N ALA A 559 -30.03 -40.58 103.41
CA ALA A 559 -30.86 -41.24 104.42
C ALA A 559 -30.07 -42.24 105.29
N ASP A 560 -29.14 -42.99 104.70
CA ASP A 560 -28.24 -43.91 105.43
C ASP A 560 -27.28 -43.12 106.36
N GLY A 561 -26.83 -41.93 105.94
CA GLY A 561 -26.01 -41.03 106.75
C GLY A 561 -26.76 -40.44 107.96
N GLU A 562 -28.01 -40.00 107.77
CA GLU A 562 -28.87 -39.52 108.86
C GLU A 562 -29.18 -40.61 109.88
N ALA A 563 -29.42 -41.86 109.43
CA ALA A 563 -29.67 -42.98 110.32
C ALA A 563 -28.46 -43.29 111.23
N CYS A 564 -27.23 -43.24 110.68
CA CYS A 564 -26.00 -43.46 111.44
C CYS A 564 -25.76 -42.36 112.50
N TYR A 565 -26.04 -41.09 112.13
CA TYR A 565 -25.93 -39.95 113.04
C TYR A 565 -26.90 -40.06 114.23
N ILE A 566 -28.17 -40.42 113.96
CA ILE A 566 -29.20 -40.58 115.00
C ILE A 566 -28.88 -41.75 115.94
N GLN A 567 -28.34 -42.86 115.42
CA GLN A 567 -27.96 -44.01 116.24
C GLN A 567 -26.83 -43.68 117.23
N GLN A 568 -25.77 -43.00 116.77
CA GLN A 568 -24.65 -42.62 117.63
C GLN A 568 -25.01 -41.55 118.67
N THR A 569 -25.84 -40.57 118.31
CA THR A 569 -26.35 -39.57 119.28
C THR A 569 -27.33 -40.17 120.29
N GLY A 570 -28.15 -41.15 119.88
CA GLY A 570 -29.02 -41.91 120.78
C GLY A 570 -28.25 -42.73 121.82
N ALA A 571 -27.18 -43.41 121.40
CA ALA A 571 -26.32 -44.19 122.29
C ALA A 571 -25.60 -43.30 123.34
N ALA A 572 -25.13 -42.13 122.93
CA ALA A 572 -24.43 -41.19 123.83
C ALA A 572 -25.38 -40.57 124.89
N LYS A 573 -26.61 -40.19 124.51
CA LYS A 573 -27.61 -39.65 125.45
C LYS A 573 -28.12 -40.70 126.45
N GLY A 574 -28.15 -41.99 126.07
CA GLY A 574 -28.52 -43.07 126.98
C GLY A 574 -27.53 -43.23 128.15
N ALA A 575 -26.23 -43.20 127.86
CA ALA A 575 -25.18 -43.33 128.87
C ALA A 575 -25.16 -42.16 129.88
N GLU A 576 -25.48 -40.94 129.43
CA GLU A 576 -25.57 -39.75 130.29
C GLU A 576 -26.73 -39.83 131.29
N VAL A 577 -27.92 -40.26 130.83
CA VAL A 577 -29.11 -40.38 131.69
C VAL A 577 -28.94 -41.48 132.74
N GLU A 578 -28.30 -42.60 132.40
CA GLU A 578 -28.03 -43.69 133.34
C GLU A 578 -27.06 -43.26 134.46
N ALA A 579 -26.01 -42.50 134.12
CA ALA A 579 -25.05 -41.97 135.08
C ALA A 579 -25.69 -40.96 136.06
N VAL A 580 -26.52 -40.04 135.56
CA VAL A 580 -27.25 -39.06 136.39
C VAL A 580 -28.31 -39.73 137.26
N GLY A 581 -28.99 -40.77 136.74
CA GLY A 581 -29.96 -41.56 137.49
C GLY A 581 -29.33 -42.29 138.69
N MET A 582 -28.17 -42.93 138.49
CA MET A 582 -27.44 -43.59 139.58
C MET A 582 -26.91 -42.61 140.63
N ALA A 583 -26.47 -41.41 140.22
CA ALA A 583 -26.02 -40.38 141.14
C ALA A 583 -27.17 -39.83 142.02
N ARG A 584 -28.34 -39.57 141.42
CA ARG A 584 -29.54 -39.12 142.16
C ARG A 584 -30.07 -40.18 143.11
N ALA A 585 -30.02 -41.46 142.74
CA ALA A 585 -30.44 -42.56 143.62
C ALA A 585 -29.52 -42.71 144.84
N LYS A 586 -28.19 -42.56 144.68
CA LYS A 586 -27.24 -42.58 145.81
C LYS A 586 -27.43 -41.38 146.74
N ALA A 587 -27.68 -40.19 146.20
CA ALA A 587 -27.96 -38.99 146.99
C ALA A 587 -29.28 -39.12 147.78
N TYR A 588 -30.34 -39.65 147.16
CA TYR A 588 -31.62 -39.88 147.84
C TYR A 588 -31.50 -40.90 148.98
N LYS A 589 -30.73 -41.98 148.81
CA LYS A 589 -30.53 -42.97 149.87
C LYS A 589 -29.78 -42.39 151.07
N ALA A 590 -28.72 -41.61 150.83
CA ALA A 590 -27.97 -40.93 151.89
C ALA A 590 -28.79 -39.85 152.62
N GLN A 591 -29.71 -39.20 151.91
CA GLN A 591 -30.58 -38.16 152.47
C GLN A 591 -31.70 -38.74 153.35
N VAL A 592 -32.15 -39.98 153.08
CA VAL A 592 -33.17 -40.67 153.88
C VAL A 592 -32.59 -41.29 155.16
N ASP A 593 -31.32 -41.73 155.16
CA ASP A 593 -30.69 -42.32 156.35
C ASP A 593 -30.30 -41.28 157.44
N ALA A 594 -30.23 -39.99 157.12
CA ALA A 594 -29.75 -38.94 158.04
C ALA A 594 -30.84 -38.13 158.76
N LEU A 595 -32.10 -38.16 158.31
CA LEU A 595 -33.21 -37.35 158.85
C LEU A 595 -34.50 -38.18 158.91
N GLY A 596 -34.86 -38.66 160.11
CA GLY A 596 -36.07 -39.44 160.37
C GLY A 596 -37.39 -38.68 160.11
N GLN A 597 -38.46 -39.45 159.88
CA GLN A 597 -39.74 -39.06 159.29
C GLN A 597 -40.55 -38.03 160.12
N GLY A 598 -40.77 -36.83 159.57
CA GLY A 598 -41.66 -35.84 160.21
C GLY A 598 -42.11 -34.64 159.36
N PRO A 599 -41.24 -33.85 158.70
CA PRO A 599 -41.73 -32.71 157.90
C PRO A 599 -40.88 -32.39 156.64
N THR A 600 -41.32 -32.81 155.44
CA THR A 600 -40.65 -32.46 154.14
C THR A 600 -41.60 -32.05 153.01
N THR A 601 -42.89 -31.86 153.29
CA THR A 601 -43.88 -31.38 152.31
C THR A 601 -43.85 -29.87 152.07
N PHE A 602 -43.09 -29.10 152.87
CA PHE A 602 -43.06 -27.64 152.76
C PHE A 602 -41.89 -27.07 151.93
N VAL A 603 -40.85 -27.88 151.66
CA VAL A 603 -39.63 -27.40 150.97
C VAL A 603 -39.68 -27.63 149.46
N ASN A 604 -40.38 -28.67 148.98
CA ASN A 604 -40.45 -28.97 147.54
C ASN A 604 -41.51 -28.17 146.79
N THR A 605 -42.49 -27.60 147.48
CA THR A 605 -43.53 -26.77 146.86
C THR A 605 -43.06 -25.35 146.56
N MET A 606 -42.01 -24.88 147.25
CA MET A 606 -41.45 -23.54 147.02
C MET A 606 -40.44 -23.51 145.85
N THR A 607 -39.75 -24.63 145.57
CA THR A 607 -38.78 -24.71 144.46
C THR A 607 -39.45 -24.88 143.08
N ALA A 608 -40.62 -25.52 143.02
CA ALA A 608 -41.33 -25.75 141.76
C ALA A 608 -42.03 -24.51 141.16
N LEU A 609 -42.14 -23.41 141.91
CA LEU A 609 -42.70 -22.14 141.42
C LEU A 609 -41.65 -21.15 140.90
N ALA A 610 -40.35 -21.37 141.13
CA ALA A 610 -39.30 -20.42 140.78
C ALA A 610 -38.73 -20.58 139.36
N GLU A 611 -38.93 -21.72 138.68
CA GLU A 611 -38.20 -22.07 137.45
C GLU A 611 -38.99 -21.99 136.14
N LYS A 612 -40.26 -21.56 136.13
CA LYS A 612 -41.02 -21.33 134.89
C LYS A 612 -41.17 -19.85 134.55
N GLY A 613 -40.10 -19.26 134.00
CA GLY A 613 -40.15 -17.97 133.30
C GLY A 613 -40.91 -18.09 131.98
N VAL A 614 -42.22 -17.83 132.01
CA VAL A 614 -43.09 -17.72 130.85
C VAL A 614 -43.20 -16.25 130.41
N LYS A 615 -43.04 -15.97 129.11
CA LYS A 615 -43.29 -14.67 128.49
C LYS A 615 -44.16 -14.87 127.24
N PHE A 616 -45.40 -14.39 127.29
CA PHE A 616 -46.33 -14.23 126.18
C PHE A 616 -46.96 -12.83 126.30
N VAL A 617 -46.79 -11.98 125.28
CA VAL A 617 -47.74 -10.90 124.94
C VAL A 617 -47.77 -10.75 123.41
N PRO A 618 -48.93 -10.85 122.77
CA PRO A 618 -49.19 -10.47 121.38
C PRO A 618 -49.96 -9.13 121.29
N ASP A 619 -49.87 -8.45 120.15
CA ASP A 619 -50.82 -7.41 119.75
C ASP A 619 -51.55 -7.80 118.45
N ILE A 620 -52.87 -7.70 118.53
CA ILE A 620 -53.86 -7.89 117.46
C ILE A 620 -54.46 -6.52 117.18
N LEU A 621 -54.79 -6.20 115.91
CA LEU A 621 -56.00 -5.43 115.57
C LEU A 621 -56.31 -5.65 114.08
N VAL A 622 -57.20 -6.58 113.71
CA VAL A 622 -58.68 -6.51 113.61
C VAL A 622 -59.19 -5.39 112.69
N ALA A 623 -59.79 -5.79 111.56
CA ALA A 623 -61.14 -5.44 111.07
C ALA A 623 -61.24 -5.99 109.63
N GLY A 624 -61.87 -7.13 109.35
CA GLY A 624 -63.29 -7.45 109.56
C GLY A 624 -64.02 -7.15 108.24
N GLY A 625 -64.82 -7.98 107.59
CA GLY A 625 -65.28 -9.37 107.68
C GLY A 625 -65.78 -9.67 106.24
N ASN A 626 -66.44 -10.74 105.83
CA ASN A 626 -67.01 -11.94 106.43
C ASN A 626 -67.30 -12.81 105.19
N GLY A 627 -66.79 -14.04 105.10
CA GLY A 627 -67.67 -15.20 105.15
C GLY A 627 -68.20 -15.67 103.78
N GLY A 628 -67.56 -16.71 103.23
CA GLY A 628 -68.28 -17.93 102.85
C GLY A 628 -68.91 -18.07 101.44
N VAL A 629 -68.32 -19.00 100.68
CA VAL A 629 -68.98 -20.10 99.91
C VAL A 629 -69.55 -19.79 98.50
N ILE A 630 -68.79 -20.28 97.49
CA ILE A 630 -69.16 -20.94 96.20
C ILE A 630 -69.82 -20.13 95.05
N ASP A 631 -69.03 -20.02 93.98
CA ASP A 631 -69.28 -20.09 92.52
C ASP A 631 -70.27 -19.13 91.79
N GLY A 632 -69.81 -18.50 90.70
CA GLY A 632 -70.65 -17.71 89.79
C GLY A 632 -70.01 -16.52 89.04
N LEU A 633 -69.55 -16.79 87.82
CA LEU A 633 -69.69 -16.02 86.55
C LEU A 633 -69.81 -14.46 86.54
N ALA A 634 -68.90 -13.85 85.78
CA ALA A 634 -69.02 -12.69 84.87
C ALA A 634 -70.06 -11.57 85.16
N ALA A 635 -69.55 -10.33 85.24
CA ALA A 635 -69.81 -9.27 84.25
C ALA A 635 -69.83 -7.88 84.90
N GLN A 636 -68.69 -7.19 84.93
CA GLN A 636 -68.65 -5.73 84.88
C GLN A 636 -67.19 -5.33 84.59
N LEU A 637 -66.77 -4.83 83.44
CA LEU A 637 -67.41 -4.50 82.17
C LEU A 637 -66.22 -4.17 81.26
N MET A 638 -66.04 -4.82 80.12
CA MET A 638 -66.39 -4.20 78.83
C MET A 638 -66.15 -2.68 78.77
N LYS A 639 -64.88 -2.30 78.86
CA LYS A 639 -64.34 -1.03 78.38
C LYS A 639 -62.85 -1.30 78.13
N MET A 640 -62.46 -1.99 77.06
CA MET A 640 -62.47 -1.43 75.73
C MET A 640 -62.18 -2.55 74.73
N PHE A 641 -63.23 -3.12 74.14
CA PHE A 641 -63.15 -3.51 72.73
C PHE A 641 -63.33 -2.23 71.93
N LYS A 642 -62.37 -1.90 71.04
CA LYS A 642 -62.65 -1.09 69.85
C LYS A 642 -61.49 -1.32 68.88
N GLU A 643 -61.69 -2.20 67.90
CA GLU A 643 -61.74 -1.87 66.46
C GLU A 643 -60.35 -1.62 65.86
N LYS A 644 -59.97 -1.99 64.64
CA LYS A 644 -60.51 -2.73 63.49
C LYS A 644 -59.47 -2.43 62.37
N ILE A 645 -59.35 -3.33 61.40
CA ILE A 645 -59.27 -3.00 59.95
C ILE A 645 -57.92 -2.48 59.37
N ASP A 646 -57.40 -3.38 58.51
CA ASP A 646 -56.97 -3.21 57.12
C ASP A 646 -55.65 -2.54 56.70
N THR A 647 -55.00 -3.32 55.84
CA THR A 647 -54.42 -2.98 54.53
C THR A 647 -53.02 -2.38 54.41
N ASN A 648 -52.26 -3.09 53.56
CA ASN A 648 -51.49 -2.62 52.41
C ASN A 648 -49.98 -2.26 52.51
N ILE A 649 -49.27 -2.87 51.54
CA ILE A 649 -48.21 -2.30 50.68
C ILE A 649 -46.74 -2.36 51.17
N THR A 650 -46.04 -3.34 50.58
CA THR A 650 -44.71 -3.36 49.94
C THR A 650 -43.49 -2.60 50.50
N LYS A 651 -42.44 -3.40 50.79
CA LYS A 651 -40.99 -3.28 50.45
C LYS A 651 -40.19 -2.05 50.96
N PRO A 652 -38.83 -2.08 50.96
CA PRO A 652 -37.87 -3.20 50.95
C PRO A 652 -36.80 -3.09 52.06
N GLU A 653 -36.06 -4.18 52.32
CA GLU A 653 -34.61 -4.30 52.11
C GLU A 653 -34.26 -5.78 51.91
#